data_AF-A0A6A6F9L4-F1
#
_entry.id   AF-A0A6A6F9L4-F1
#
_cell.length_a   1.000
_cell.length_b   1.000
_cell.length_c   1.000
_cell.angle_alpha   90.00
_cell.angle_beta   90.00
_cell.angle_gamma   90.00
#
_symmetry.space_group_name_H-M   'P 1'
#
loop_
_entity.id
_entity.type
_entity.pdbx_description
1 polymer ?
#
loop_
_entity_poly.entity_id
_entity_poly.type
_entity_poly.pdbx_seq_one_letter_code
_entity_poly.pdbx_strand_id
1 'polypeptide(L)'
;PVVRSRAGIFVWLNAALAARPLTDDMTILTYIQGRSSDNPQSLVVDLLVAAFDVLTNFMLTKEPRQNAKVVRSFICNKLPAMIAILANNMQPAISADACIQMALMPGGMISMDPLPPISAGATDVRDSLKTTRLEFLQACVLHGLVNEQTVALILQESVALPRVAKLNKDNLVTQCANNVSKLAEHIEELAGMQGNVGAIAGCVVETVNNMCMSKDTMSLKSVCDKLIRRIPYMDFVMQYTQPGMLLLPLCNLLNDWTHDQDQSEFTPAYEEFASILLFTLAVIYRYDLSFADIGILGGSFVARLLEDMTVSKPPSELPAEQASQLTQWIEGLFAVDEHGDTSGIGDDVMRQCSPQSFYTLVPTLFEQSILACRSQTLPMNTFKSGLELLLEPFLLPSLVMGLGWLAKHSWEDHSDADVLIQVLEKLLKPSSNAPETQAMHRAVLAMVATPLHNSLEEYSRKHPNKKATELLDLLKPHLNQQRSLRSRQNELDQWLQDEQGLQGRVQQAIRALISWSSTSTNPPNPPPHYTHRTFAIACQLLDSQTLLDAIVTEVNKSEYNNVPIALDVCTSLICAPAPVPMGAQQATHWTSPLGKLRAHVRIASSDAQALLCLAKSQAETLVRLGRRVQAQMSFAAQMPAMSM
;
A
#
# COMPACT_ATOMS: atom_id res chain seq x y z
N PRO A 1 -18.29 -20.88 -26.22
CA PRO A 1 -17.38 -21.49 -25.21
C PRO A 1 -16.79 -20.43 -24.26
N VAL A 2 -16.72 -20.73 -22.97
CA VAL A 2 -15.94 -19.93 -22.01
C VAL A 2 -14.47 -20.27 -22.25
N VAL A 3 -13.63 -19.25 -22.51
CA VAL A 3 -12.20 -19.41 -22.73
C VAL A 3 -11.47 -18.81 -21.54
N ARG A 4 -10.46 -19.51 -21.04
CA ARG A 4 -9.56 -19.05 -19.98
C ARG A 4 -8.29 -18.57 -20.65
N SER A 5 -8.16 -17.26 -20.79
CA SER A 5 -6.97 -16.64 -21.36
C SER A 5 -5.87 -16.52 -20.30
N ARG A 6 -4.61 -16.53 -20.76
CA ARG A 6 -3.44 -16.24 -19.91
C ARG A 6 -3.53 -14.86 -19.26
N ALA A 7 -4.06 -13.86 -19.97
CA ALA A 7 -4.29 -12.53 -19.42
C ALA A 7 -5.28 -12.49 -18.24
N GLY A 8 -6.20 -13.43 -18.12
CA GLY A 8 -7.24 -13.35 -17.08
C GLY A 8 -6.68 -13.37 -15.66
N ILE A 9 -5.84 -14.36 -15.31
CA ILE A 9 -5.20 -14.42 -13.98
C ILE A 9 -4.12 -13.36 -13.86
N PHE A 10 -3.37 -13.08 -14.93
CA PHE A 10 -2.36 -12.01 -14.95
C PHE A 10 -2.94 -10.64 -14.57
N VAL A 11 -4.06 -10.23 -15.19
CA VAL A 11 -4.73 -8.96 -14.90
C VAL A 11 -5.18 -8.91 -13.44
N TRP A 12 -5.76 -10.01 -12.94
CA TRP A 12 -6.27 -10.08 -11.57
C TRP A 12 -5.15 -10.03 -10.54
N LEU A 13 -4.05 -10.77 -10.73
CA LEU A 13 -2.89 -10.72 -9.84
C LEU A 13 -2.16 -9.39 -9.90
N ASN A 14 -2.04 -8.79 -11.09
CA ASN A 14 -1.47 -7.45 -11.24
C ASN A 14 -2.27 -6.44 -10.40
N ALA A 15 -3.61 -6.50 -10.48
CA ALA A 15 -4.49 -5.69 -9.66
C ALA A 15 -4.33 -5.96 -8.15
N ALA A 16 -4.22 -7.23 -7.75
CA ALA A 16 -4.05 -7.64 -6.35
C ALA A 16 -2.73 -7.14 -5.73
N LEU A 17 -1.69 -6.92 -6.54
CA LEU A 17 -0.33 -6.58 -6.09
C LEU A 17 0.12 -5.16 -6.46
N ALA A 18 -0.64 -4.41 -7.26
CA ALA A 18 -0.27 -3.08 -7.77
C ALA A 18 -0.22 -1.98 -6.70
N ALA A 19 -1.02 -2.11 -5.64
CA ALA A 19 -1.09 -1.17 -4.54
C ALA A 19 -0.99 -1.95 -3.21
N ARG A 20 -1.71 -1.52 -2.16
CA ARG A 20 -1.97 -2.34 -0.97
C ARG A 20 -2.31 -3.78 -1.40
N PRO A 21 -1.56 -4.80 -0.96
CA PRO A 21 -1.85 -6.17 -1.34
C PRO A 21 -3.29 -6.56 -1.00
N LEU A 22 -4.01 -7.12 -1.97
CA LEU A 22 -5.35 -7.66 -1.83
C LEU A 22 -5.32 -9.18 -2.04
N THR A 23 -4.36 -9.82 -1.35
CA THR A 23 -4.01 -11.22 -1.52
C THR A 23 -4.51 -12.06 -0.37
N ASP A 24 -5.69 -11.78 0.19
CA ASP A 24 -6.30 -12.66 1.18
C ASP A 24 -6.49 -14.07 0.59
N ASP A 25 -6.21 -15.11 1.39
CA ASP A 25 -6.19 -16.50 0.90
C ASP A 25 -7.55 -16.90 0.36
N MET A 26 -8.63 -16.57 1.08
CA MET A 26 -9.99 -16.86 0.65
C MET A 26 -10.33 -16.14 -0.65
N THR A 27 -9.93 -14.87 -0.77
CA THR A 27 -10.15 -14.05 -1.97
C THR A 27 -9.49 -14.67 -3.21
N ILE A 28 -8.24 -15.09 -3.10
CA ILE A 28 -7.53 -15.73 -4.21
C ILE A 28 -8.13 -17.10 -4.53
N LEU A 29 -8.34 -17.96 -3.53
CA LEU A 29 -8.87 -19.32 -3.73
C LEU A 29 -10.24 -19.28 -4.38
N THR A 30 -11.12 -18.40 -3.91
CA THR A 30 -12.45 -18.17 -4.46
C THR A 30 -12.41 -17.70 -5.91
N TYR A 31 -11.52 -16.77 -6.25
CA TYR A 31 -11.37 -16.29 -7.62
C TYR A 31 -10.91 -17.41 -8.57
N ILE A 32 -9.92 -18.18 -8.14
CA ILE A 32 -9.33 -19.27 -8.92
C ILE A 32 -10.34 -20.40 -9.14
N GLN A 33 -11.01 -20.87 -8.07
CA GLN A 33 -12.03 -21.92 -8.16
C GLN A 33 -13.21 -21.48 -9.03
N GLY A 34 -13.64 -20.21 -8.91
CA GLY A 34 -14.71 -19.65 -9.75
C GLY A 34 -14.34 -19.61 -11.24
N ARG A 35 -13.04 -19.49 -11.57
CA ARG A 35 -12.56 -19.61 -12.96
C ARG A 35 -12.53 -21.05 -13.46
N SER A 36 -12.19 -22.03 -12.62
CA SER A 36 -12.07 -23.43 -13.05
C SER A 36 -12.62 -24.46 -12.08
N SER A 37 -13.87 -24.86 -12.32
CA SER A 37 -14.49 -26.04 -11.67
C SER A 37 -13.97 -27.37 -12.24
N ASP A 38 -13.49 -27.41 -13.49
CA ASP A 38 -13.39 -28.68 -14.23
C ASP A 38 -11.97 -29.27 -14.36
N ASN A 39 -10.92 -28.48 -14.09
CA ASN A 39 -9.52 -28.96 -14.10
C ASN A 39 -8.69 -28.21 -13.03
N PRO A 40 -8.51 -28.80 -11.84
CA PRO A 40 -7.81 -28.13 -10.75
C PRO A 40 -6.28 -28.09 -10.93
N GLN A 41 -5.70 -28.96 -11.77
CA GLN A 41 -4.26 -28.92 -12.04
C GLN A 41 -3.88 -27.75 -12.95
N SER A 42 -4.68 -27.48 -13.98
CA SER A 42 -4.43 -26.33 -14.87
C SER A 42 -4.48 -25.01 -14.10
N LEU A 43 -5.29 -24.91 -13.04
CA LEU A 43 -5.34 -23.74 -12.18
C LEU A 43 -4.01 -23.41 -11.50
N VAL A 44 -3.36 -24.42 -10.93
CA VAL A 44 -2.07 -24.22 -10.25
C VAL A 44 -1.02 -23.76 -11.26
N VAL A 45 -1.01 -24.34 -12.46
CA VAL A 45 -0.08 -23.93 -13.52
C VAL A 45 -0.39 -22.51 -14.00
N ASP A 46 -1.65 -22.19 -14.29
CA ASP A 46 -2.05 -20.86 -14.74
C ASP A 46 -1.72 -19.79 -13.68
N LEU A 47 -1.87 -20.11 -12.39
CA LEU A 47 -1.48 -19.23 -11.29
C LEU A 47 0.04 -19.01 -11.24
N LEU A 48 0.83 -20.07 -11.37
CA LEU A 48 2.30 -19.97 -11.41
C LEU A 48 2.77 -19.12 -12.59
N VAL A 49 2.22 -19.39 -13.78
CA VAL A 49 2.53 -18.63 -15.00
C VAL A 49 2.19 -17.16 -14.82
N ALA A 50 0.96 -16.87 -14.37
CA ALA A 50 0.52 -15.50 -14.17
C ALA A 50 1.36 -14.75 -13.12
N ALA A 51 1.81 -15.41 -12.05
CA ALA A 51 2.64 -14.77 -11.03
C ALA A 51 4.02 -14.37 -11.57
N PHE A 52 4.68 -15.25 -12.34
CA PHE A 52 5.95 -14.93 -13.00
C PHE A 52 5.79 -13.90 -14.12
N ASP A 53 4.67 -13.91 -14.85
CA ASP A 53 4.33 -12.86 -15.81
C ASP A 53 4.15 -11.50 -15.12
N VAL A 54 3.47 -11.46 -13.97
CA VAL A 54 3.36 -10.23 -13.17
C VAL A 54 4.74 -9.75 -12.76
N LEU A 55 5.62 -10.61 -12.24
CA LEU A 55 6.99 -10.23 -11.88
C LEU A 55 7.75 -9.64 -13.08
N THR A 56 7.68 -10.33 -14.22
CA THR A 56 8.31 -9.89 -15.47
C THR A 56 7.80 -8.51 -15.88
N ASN A 57 6.49 -8.31 -15.88
CA ASN A 57 5.87 -7.03 -16.21
C ASN A 57 6.33 -5.90 -15.27
N PHE A 58 6.33 -6.11 -13.95
CA PHE A 58 6.78 -5.08 -12.98
C PHE A 58 8.24 -4.65 -13.21
N MET A 59 9.08 -5.59 -13.62
CA MET A 59 10.48 -5.33 -13.89
C MET A 59 10.67 -4.63 -15.26
N LEU A 60 9.85 -4.98 -16.26
CA LEU A 60 9.85 -4.33 -17.58
C LEU A 60 9.27 -2.90 -17.55
N THR A 61 8.27 -2.62 -16.70
CA THR A 61 7.67 -1.28 -16.56
C THR A 61 8.47 -0.33 -15.68
N LYS A 62 9.65 -0.74 -15.18
CA LYS A 62 10.52 0.04 -14.28
C LYS A 62 9.78 0.58 -13.05
N GLU A 63 8.84 -0.19 -12.52
CA GLU A 63 8.20 0.13 -11.24
C GLU A 63 9.24 0.16 -10.11
N PRO A 64 8.97 0.84 -8.98
CA PRO A 64 9.88 0.87 -7.83
C PRO A 64 10.35 -0.54 -7.43
N ARG A 65 11.63 -0.70 -7.09
CA ARG A 65 12.22 -2.01 -6.73
C ARG A 65 11.44 -2.73 -5.64
N GLN A 66 10.83 -1.99 -4.72
CA GLN A 66 9.98 -2.56 -3.67
C GLN A 66 8.76 -3.29 -4.25
N ASN A 67 8.17 -2.82 -5.34
CA ASN A 67 7.02 -3.49 -5.98
C ASN A 67 7.41 -4.87 -6.51
N ALA A 68 8.57 -4.97 -7.16
CA ALA A 68 9.10 -6.27 -7.60
C ALA A 68 9.41 -7.20 -6.40
N LYS A 69 9.94 -6.68 -5.29
CA LYS A 69 10.14 -7.46 -4.06
C LYS A 69 8.84 -8.01 -3.47
N VAL A 70 7.75 -7.24 -3.51
CA VAL A 70 6.43 -7.70 -3.04
C VAL A 70 5.90 -8.84 -3.89
N VAL A 71 6.03 -8.75 -5.22
CA VAL A 71 5.66 -9.84 -6.14
C VAL A 71 6.56 -11.07 -5.92
N ARG A 72 7.86 -10.87 -5.70
CA ARG A 72 8.78 -11.98 -5.33
C ARG A 72 8.37 -12.63 -4.01
N SER A 73 8.01 -11.86 -2.99
CA SER A 73 7.54 -12.40 -1.72
C SER A 73 6.23 -13.16 -1.89
N PHE A 74 5.31 -12.68 -2.74
CA PHE A 74 4.12 -13.42 -3.11
C PHE A 74 4.48 -14.78 -3.75
N ILE A 75 5.42 -14.78 -4.71
CA ILE A 75 5.88 -16.01 -5.37
C ILE A 75 6.57 -16.96 -4.39
N CYS A 76 7.57 -16.50 -3.64
CA CYS A 76 8.41 -17.37 -2.83
C CYS A 76 7.81 -17.74 -1.47
N ASN A 77 6.94 -16.89 -0.90
CA ASN A 77 6.39 -17.12 0.44
C ASN A 77 4.92 -17.50 0.43
N LYS A 78 4.11 -16.91 -0.46
CA LYS A 78 2.65 -17.10 -0.43
C LYS A 78 2.19 -18.23 -1.33
N LEU A 79 2.67 -18.30 -2.57
CA LEU A 79 2.25 -19.35 -3.51
C LEU A 79 2.52 -20.77 -3.02
N PRO A 80 3.68 -21.13 -2.43
CA PRO A 80 3.91 -22.50 -1.95
C PRO A 80 2.89 -22.91 -0.87
N ALA A 81 2.62 -22.02 0.09
CA ALA A 81 1.62 -22.28 1.12
C ALA A 81 0.21 -22.45 0.50
N MET A 82 -0.16 -21.61 -0.46
CA MET A 82 -1.44 -21.70 -1.17
C MET A 82 -1.58 -22.98 -1.99
N ILE A 83 -0.52 -23.40 -2.68
CA ILE A 83 -0.51 -24.65 -3.46
C ILE A 83 -0.64 -25.84 -2.52
N ALA A 84 -0.01 -25.81 -1.34
CA ALA A 84 -0.17 -26.85 -0.34
C ALA A 84 -1.63 -26.94 0.15
N ILE A 85 -2.27 -25.80 0.41
CA ILE A 85 -3.70 -25.75 0.76
C ILE A 85 -4.56 -26.35 -0.36
N LEU A 86 -4.34 -25.94 -1.62
CA LEU A 86 -5.09 -26.46 -2.76
C LEU A 86 -4.89 -27.96 -2.95
N ALA A 87 -3.66 -28.45 -2.84
CA ALA A 87 -3.34 -29.87 -3.01
C ALA A 87 -4.02 -30.75 -1.94
N ASN A 88 -4.18 -30.23 -0.72
CA ASN A 88 -4.80 -30.95 0.39
C ASN A 88 -6.34 -30.87 0.39
N ASN A 89 -6.94 -29.83 -0.21
CA ASN A 89 -8.37 -29.54 -0.06
C ASN A 89 -9.22 -29.75 -1.34
N MET A 90 -8.60 -29.89 -2.52
CA MET A 90 -9.33 -30.01 -3.80
C MET A 90 -9.58 -31.47 -4.22
N GLN A 91 -10.74 -31.72 -4.84
CA GLN A 91 -11.06 -32.97 -5.51
C GLN A 91 -11.36 -32.73 -7.00
N PRO A 92 -10.77 -33.49 -7.94
CA PRO A 92 -9.77 -34.55 -7.74
C PRO A 92 -8.43 -34.02 -7.21
N ALA A 93 -7.64 -34.91 -6.59
CA ALA A 93 -6.36 -34.56 -5.97
C ALA A 93 -5.40 -33.92 -6.98
N ILE A 94 -4.80 -32.80 -6.58
CA ILE A 94 -3.83 -32.07 -7.39
C ILE A 94 -2.44 -32.65 -7.13
N SER A 95 -1.76 -33.10 -8.18
CA SER A 95 -0.32 -33.39 -8.09
C SER A 95 0.46 -32.07 -8.18
N ALA A 96 0.78 -31.48 -7.03
CA ALA A 96 1.52 -30.22 -6.96
C ALA A 96 2.88 -30.34 -7.67
N ASP A 97 3.58 -31.46 -7.49
CA ASP A 97 4.86 -31.75 -8.14
C ASP A 97 4.74 -31.71 -9.67
N ALA A 98 3.73 -32.39 -10.25
CA ALA A 98 3.51 -32.38 -11.70
C ALA A 98 3.16 -30.98 -12.24
N CYS A 99 2.37 -30.20 -11.49
CA CYS A 99 2.02 -28.82 -11.87
C CYS A 99 3.27 -27.92 -11.88
N ILE A 100 4.11 -28.03 -10.86
CA ILE A 100 5.35 -27.27 -10.74
C ILE A 100 6.32 -27.63 -11.87
N GLN A 101 6.48 -28.93 -12.18
CA GLN A 101 7.28 -29.37 -13.31
C GLN A 101 6.76 -28.82 -14.65
N MET A 102 5.45 -28.91 -14.90
CA MET A 102 4.84 -28.42 -16.14
C MET A 102 5.05 -26.91 -16.34
N ALA A 103 5.06 -26.14 -15.25
CA ALA A 103 5.29 -24.70 -15.31
C ALA A 103 6.77 -24.32 -15.50
N LEU A 104 7.70 -24.97 -14.79
CA LEU A 104 9.07 -24.49 -14.60
C LEU A 104 10.17 -25.29 -15.31
N MET A 105 9.89 -26.50 -15.81
CA MET A 105 10.89 -27.24 -16.58
C MET A 105 11.36 -26.44 -17.80
N PRO A 106 12.60 -26.64 -18.28
CA PRO A 106 13.08 -25.97 -19.49
C PRO A 106 12.18 -26.30 -20.69
N GLY A 107 11.72 -25.25 -21.40
CA GLY A 107 10.71 -25.37 -22.46
C GLY A 107 9.25 -25.44 -21.96
N GLY A 108 9.03 -25.29 -20.65
CA GLY A 108 7.72 -25.19 -20.02
C GLY A 108 7.06 -23.83 -20.22
N MET A 109 6.01 -23.57 -19.42
CA MET A 109 5.13 -22.41 -19.61
C MET A 109 5.71 -21.08 -19.09
N ILE A 110 6.79 -21.11 -18.32
CA ILE A 110 7.44 -19.91 -17.76
C ILE A 110 8.82 -19.73 -18.40
N SER A 111 9.01 -18.60 -19.09
CA SER A 111 10.32 -18.22 -19.63
C SER A 111 11.15 -17.50 -18.56
N MET A 112 12.40 -17.91 -18.40
CA MET A 112 13.40 -17.21 -17.58
C MET A 112 14.29 -16.28 -18.41
N ASP A 113 14.20 -16.37 -19.75
CA ASP A 113 15.01 -15.59 -20.65
C ASP A 113 14.33 -14.27 -21.00
N PRO A 114 15.10 -13.17 -21.12
CA PRO A 114 14.57 -11.90 -21.59
C PRO A 114 14.20 -12.06 -23.06
N LEU A 115 12.91 -11.91 -23.34
CA LEU A 115 12.39 -12.13 -24.67
C LEU A 115 12.65 -10.87 -25.54
N PRO A 116 12.88 -11.03 -26.86
CA PRO A 116 13.26 -9.91 -27.73
C PRO A 116 12.18 -8.80 -27.83
N PRO A 117 12.58 -7.54 -28.08
CA PRO A 117 13.95 -7.06 -28.21
C PRO A 117 14.65 -6.95 -26.84
N ILE A 118 15.94 -7.32 -26.80
CA ILE A 118 16.76 -7.22 -25.59
C ILE A 118 16.94 -5.74 -25.24
N SER A 119 16.14 -5.23 -24.31
CA SER A 119 16.24 -3.87 -23.81
C SER A 119 17.33 -3.74 -22.75
N ALA A 120 17.79 -2.50 -22.49
CA ALA A 120 18.63 -2.22 -21.32
C ALA A 120 17.93 -2.72 -20.03
N GLY A 121 18.64 -3.50 -19.22
CA GLY A 121 18.10 -4.17 -18.01
C GLY A 121 17.59 -5.61 -18.22
N ALA A 122 17.65 -6.15 -19.45
CA ALA A 122 17.26 -7.53 -19.74
C ALA A 122 18.05 -8.59 -18.93
N THR A 123 19.33 -8.32 -18.64
CA THR A 123 20.18 -9.17 -17.79
C THR A 123 19.70 -9.16 -16.34
N ASP A 124 19.43 -7.98 -15.78
CA ASP A 124 18.90 -7.84 -14.42
C ASP A 124 17.54 -8.54 -14.29
N VAL A 125 16.74 -8.50 -15.37
CA VAL A 125 15.47 -9.21 -15.46
C VAL A 125 15.67 -10.71 -15.36
N ARG A 126 16.54 -11.26 -16.20
CA ARG A 126 16.88 -12.68 -16.21
C ARG A 126 17.38 -13.15 -14.84
N ASP A 127 18.31 -12.42 -14.25
CA ASP A 127 18.94 -12.81 -12.98
C ASP A 127 17.92 -12.82 -11.84
N SER A 128 17.08 -11.78 -11.77
CA SER A 128 15.99 -11.75 -10.78
C SER A 128 14.98 -12.89 -10.96
N LEU A 129 14.61 -13.24 -12.20
CA LEU A 129 13.72 -14.37 -12.47
C LEU A 129 14.35 -15.71 -12.08
N LYS A 130 15.62 -15.94 -12.41
CA LYS A 130 16.36 -17.15 -12.02
C LYS A 130 16.51 -17.28 -10.51
N THR A 131 16.85 -16.19 -9.80
CA THR A 131 16.90 -16.18 -8.34
C THR A 131 15.54 -16.47 -7.73
N THR A 132 14.48 -15.83 -8.24
CA THR A 132 13.10 -16.07 -7.77
C THR A 132 12.68 -17.51 -8.00
N ARG A 133 13.03 -18.11 -9.15
CA ARG A 133 12.77 -19.53 -9.43
C ARG A 133 13.43 -20.45 -8.40
N LEU A 134 14.71 -20.21 -8.09
CA LEU A 134 15.43 -21.02 -7.11
C LEU A 134 14.82 -20.89 -5.70
N GLU A 135 14.55 -19.67 -5.25
CA GLU A 135 13.92 -19.37 -3.96
C GLU A 135 12.51 -19.98 -3.85
N PHE A 136 11.73 -19.90 -4.93
CA PHE A 136 10.42 -20.55 -5.01
C PHE A 136 10.51 -22.07 -4.86
N LEU A 137 11.45 -22.72 -5.57
CA LEU A 137 11.66 -24.16 -5.48
C LEU A 137 12.13 -24.58 -4.08
N GLN A 138 12.99 -23.78 -3.44
CA GLN A 138 13.38 -23.99 -2.04
C GLN A 138 12.17 -23.95 -1.10
N ALA A 139 11.30 -22.94 -1.26
CA ALA A 139 10.08 -22.85 -0.47
C ALA A 139 9.10 -24.00 -0.78
N CYS A 140 9.04 -24.49 -2.03
CA CYS A 140 8.24 -25.67 -2.37
C CYS A 140 8.73 -26.94 -1.65
N VAL A 141 10.05 -27.13 -1.52
CA VAL A 141 10.63 -28.22 -0.71
C VAL A 141 10.25 -28.04 0.77
N LEU A 142 10.37 -26.82 1.31
CA LEU A 142 10.01 -26.51 2.70
C LEU A 142 8.54 -26.86 3.03
N HIS A 143 7.64 -26.65 2.06
CA HIS A 143 6.21 -26.95 2.19
C HIS A 143 5.83 -28.36 1.71
N GLY A 144 6.80 -29.20 1.35
CA GLY A 144 6.57 -30.60 0.96
C GLY A 144 5.88 -30.78 -0.40
N LEU A 145 5.94 -29.77 -1.27
CA LEU A 145 5.31 -29.81 -2.60
C LEU A 145 6.15 -30.56 -3.64
N VAL A 146 7.47 -30.51 -3.50
CA VAL A 146 8.47 -31.17 -4.35
C VAL A 146 9.62 -31.69 -3.49
N ASN A 147 10.42 -32.59 -4.04
CA ASN A 147 11.65 -33.05 -3.41
C ASN A 147 12.89 -32.47 -4.12
N GLU A 148 14.08 -32.67 -3.52
CA GLU A 148 15.34 -32.17 -4.09
C GLU A 148 15.67 -32.77 -5.47
N GLN A 149 15.20 -33.98 -5.77
CA GLN A 149 15.39 -34.61 -7.09
C GLN A 149 14.59 -33.89 -8.17
N THR A 150 13.32 -33.54 -7.89
CA THR A 150 12.50 -32.72 -8.78
C THR A 150 13.15 -31.34 -9.01
N VAL A 151 13.72 -30.74 -7.98
CA VAL A 151 14.44 -29.46 -8.12
C VAL A 151 15.63 -29.59 -9.07
N ALA A 152 16.46 -30.63 -8.90
CA ALA A 152 17.60 -30.88 -9.78
C ALA A 152 17.16 -31.12 -11.24
N LEU A 153 16.03 -31.81 -11.46
CA LEU A 153 15.44 -32.01 -12.79
C LEU A 153 14.99 -30.69 -13.43
N ILE A 154 14.29 -29.84 -12.68
CA ILE A 154 13.80 -28.54 -13.17
C ILE A 154 14.97 -27.59 -13.50
N LEU A 155 16.01 -27.57 -12.65
CA LEU A 155 17.16 -26.69 -12.85
C LEU A 155 18.16 -27.22 -13.87
N GLN A 156 18.13 -28.53 -14.19
CA GLN A 156 19.14 -29.26 -14.96
C GLN A 156 20.54 -29.22 -14.35
N GLU A 157 20.64 -28.94 -13.05
CA GLU A 157 21.87 -28.89 -12.27
C GLU A 157 21.60 -29.35 -10.83
N SER A 158 22.60 -29.96 -10.19
CA SER A 158 22.51 -30.34 -8.78
C SER A 158 22.84 -29.13 -7.92
N VAL A 159 21.87 -28.64 -7.14
CA VAL A 159 22.01 -27.47 -6.27
C VAL A 159 21.80 -27.90 -4.82
N ALA A 160 22.79 -27.63 -3.96
CA ALA A 160 22.64 -27.80 -2.53
C ALA A 160 21.66 -26.74 -1.98
N LEU A 161 20.49 -27.17 -1.52
CA LEU A 161 19.50 -26.27 -0.95
C LEU A 161 19.84 -25.95 0.51
N PRO A 162 19.69 -24.69 0.96
CA PRO A 162 19.86 -24.34 2.36
C PRO A 162 18.81 -25.03 3.22
N ARG A 163 19.23 -25.57 4.37
CA ARG A 163 18.32 -26.17 5.35
C ARG A 163 17.63 -25.08 6.15
N VAL A 164 16.49 -24.62 5.66
CA VAL A 164 15.62 -23.67 6.37
C VAL A 164 14.56 -24.44 7.13
N ALA A 165 14.33 -24.10 8.41
CA ALA A 165 13.27 -24.70 9.20
C ALA A 165 11.92 -24.01 8.90
N LYS A 166 10.83 -24.80 8.83
CA LYS A 166 9.48 -24.26 8.65
C LYS A 166 9.03 -23.61 9.96
N LEU A 167 8.71 -22.32 9.91
CA LEU A 167 8.26 -21.57 11.09
C LEU A 167 6.77 -21.80 11.34
N ASN A 168 6.39 -21.74 12.62
CA ASN A 168 5.00 -21.80 13.08
C ASN A 168 4.67 -20.52 13.84
N LYS A 169 3.55 -19.87 13.50
CA LYS A 169 3.12 -18.59 14.07
C LYS A 169 3.01 -18.64 15.60
N ASP A 170 2.30 -19.62 16.15
CA ASP A 170 2.00 -19.69 17.60
C ASP A 170 3.27 -19.89 18.42
N ASN A 171 4.22 -20.67 17.90
CA ASN A 171 5.55 -20.83 18.50
C ASN A 171 6.34 -19.51 18.51
N LEU A 172 6.27 -18.72 17.43
CA LEU A 172 6.94 -17.41 17.36
C LEU A 172 6.31 -16.41 18.32
N VAL A 173 4.97 -16.37 18.42
CA VAL A 173 4.24 -15.51 19.36
C VAL A 173 4.62 -15.84 20.79
N THR A 174 4.66 -17.13 21.14
CA THR A 174 5.09 -17.59 22.47
C THR A 174 6.52 -17.17 22.79
N GLN A 175 7.43 -17.19 21.81
CA GLN A 175 8.79 -16.72 21.99
C GLN A 175 8.87 -15.20 22.21
N CYS A 176 8.07 -14.42 21.48
CA CYS A 176 8.02 -12.97 21.59
C CYS A 176 7.37 -12.52 22.91
N ALA A 177 6.39 -13.25 23.43
CA ALA A 177 5.79 -12.99 24.73
C ALA A 177 6.80 -13.11 25.88
N ASN A 178 7.77 -14.02 25.76
CA ASN A 178 8.85 -14.17 26.74
C ASN A 178 10.01 -13.19 26.52
N ASN A 179 10.25 -12.77 25.28
CA ASN A 179 11.28 -11.80 24.93
C ASN A 179 10.93 -11.03 23.65
N VAL A 180 10.47 -9.79 23.83
CA VAL A 180 10.10 -8.87 22.74
C VAL A 180 11.26 -8.54 21.81
N SER A 181 12.52 -8.65 22.27
CA SER A 181 13.68 -8.37 21.43
C SER A 181 13.77 -9.31 20.22
N LYS A 182 13.30 -10.58 20.36
CA LYS A 182 13.29 -11.57 19.27
C LYS A 182 12.42 -11.16 18.09
N LEU A 183 11.38 -10.37 18.33
CA LEU A 183 10.54 -9.86 17.25
C LEU A 183 11.36 -9.01 16.26
N ALA A 184 12.41 -8.32 16.73
CA ALA A 184 13.29 -7.54 15.86
C ALA A 184 14.02 -8.41 14.83
N GLU A 185 14.48 -9.58 15.25
CA GLU A 185 15.17 -10.55 14.39
C GLU A 185 14.20 -11.05 13.32
N HIS A 186 12.99 -11.44 13.74
CA HIS A 186 11.94 -11.88 12.82
C HIS A 186 11.47 -10.78 11.87
N ILE A 187 11.42 -9.51 12.29
CA ILE A 187 11.09 -8.39 11.40
C ILE A 187 12.10 -8.30 10.25
N GLU A 188 13.40 -8.52 10.48
CA GLU A 188 14.39 -8.51 9.41
C GLU A 188 14.23 -9.69 8.43
N GLU A 189 13.69 -10.81 8.90
CA GLU A 189 13.37 -11.98 8.08
C GLU A 189 12.11 -11.79 7.19
N LEU A 190 11.28 -10.75 7.41
CA LEU A 190 10.11 -10.47 6.55
C LEU A 190 10.46 -10.23 5.08
N ALA A 191 11.66 -9.72 4.80
CA ALA A 191 12.17 -9.54 3.44
C ALA A 191 12.74 -10.84 2.83
N GLY A 192 12.79 -11.92 3.61
CA GLY A 192 13.25 -13.23 3.18
C GLY A 192 12.33 -13.85 2.13
N MET A 193 12.90 -14.63 1.23
CA MET A 193 12.20 -15.33 0.15
C MET A 193 12.23 -16.85 0.36
N GLN A 194 12.04 -17.28 1.62
CA GLN A 194 12.34 -18.65 2.04
C GLN A 194 11.10 -19.49 2.39
N GLY A 195 9.88 -18.98 2.20
CA GLY A 195 8.64 -19.71 2.47
C GLY A 195 8.01 -19.48 3.85
N ASN A 196 8.61 -18.65 4.71
CA ASN A 196 8.24 -18.50 6.13
C ASN A 196 7.54 -17.17 6.48
N VAL A 197 7.48 -16.20 5.56
CA VAL A 197 7.01 -14.83 5.85
C VAL A 197 5.58 -14.79 6.40
N GLY A 198 4.70 -15.72 6.02
CA GLY A 198 3.33 -15.78 6.56
C GLY A 198 3.28 -16.00 8.08
N ALA A 199 4.13 -16.89 8.62
CA ALA A 199 4.20 -17.14 10.06
C ALA A 199 4.73 -15.92 10.83
N ILE A 200 5.72 -15.24 10.25
CA ILE A 200 6.33 -14.03 10.82
C ILE A 200 5.34 -12.86 10.79
N ALA A 201 4.66 -12.65 9.66
CA ALA A 201 3.64 -11.60 9.52
C ALA A 201 2.50 -11.79 10.54
N GLY A 202 2.02 -13.03 10.71
CA GLY A 202 1.05 -13.37 11.74
C GLY A 202 1.57 -13.09 13.16
N CYS A 203 2.83 -13.44 13.44
CA CYS A 203 3.46 -13.16 14.73
C CYS A 203 3.55 -11.66 15.03
N VAL A 204 3.94 -10.83 14.05
CA VAL A 204 4.00 -9.36 14.19
C VAL A 204 2.62 -8.80 14.55
N VAL A 205 1.57 -9.17 13.80
CA VAL A 205 0.21 -8.67 14.02
C VAL A 205 -0.32 -9.10 15.40
N GLU A 206 -0.15 -10.37 15.75
CA GLU A 206 -0.64 -10.90 17.02
C GLU A 206 0.11 -10.35 18.23
N THR A 207 1.43 -10.16 18.12
CA THR A 207 2.23 -9.55 19.19
C THR A 207 1.82 -8.09 19.43
N VAL A 208 1.63 -7.30 18.36
CA VAL A 208 1.13 -5.92 18.46
C VAL A 208 -0.25 -5.88 19.11
N ASN A 209 -1.16 -6.77 18.68
CA ASN A 209 -2.50 -6.85 19.27
C ASN A 209 -2.45 -7.20 20.77
N ASN A 210 -1.65 -8.19 21.16
CA ASN A 210 -1.49 -8.59 22.55
C ASN A 210 -0.98 -7.44 23.42
N MET A 211 0.01 -6.67 22.94
CA MET A 211 0.54 -5.49 23.65
C MET A 211 -0.48 -4.36 23.76
N CYS A 212 -1.30 -4.13 22.73
CA CYS A 212 -2.41 -3.16 22.80
C CYS A 212 -3.45 -3.59 23.84
N MET A 213 -3.82 -4.88 23.86
CA MET A 213 -4.79 -5.42 24.81
C MET A 213 -4.30 -5.39 26.25
N SER A 214 -3.01 -5.66 26.48
CA SER A 214 -2.39 -5.60 27.81
C SER A 214 -1.99 -4.18 28.24
N LYS A 215 -2.14 -3.18 27.36
CA LYS A 215 -1.63 -1.81 27.52
C LYS A 215 -0.14 -1.74 27.89
N ASP A 216 0.67 -2.66 27.34
CA ASP A 216 2.13 -2.61 27.48
C ASP A 216 2.72 -1.63 26.43
N THR A 217 2.58 -0.33 26.72
CA THR A 217 2.92 0.77 25.81
C THR A 217 4.41 0.91 25.59
N MET A 218 5.23 0.60 26.60
CA MET A 218 6.70 0.65 26.51
C MET A 218 7.24 -0.41 25.55
N SER A 219 6.82 -1.67 25.68
CA SER A 219 7.21 -2.71 24.73
C SER A 219 6.67 -2.42 23.34
N LEU A 220 5.43 -1.94 23.25
CA LEU A 220 4.80 -1.58 21.98
C LEU A 220 5.54 -0.45 21.26
N LYS A 221 6.00 0.58 21.99
CA LYS A 221 6.90 1.64 21.47
C LYS A 221 8.12 1.02 20.80
N SER A 222 8.84 0.13 21.50
CA SER A 222 10.05 -0.52 20.96
C SER A 222 9.76 -1.31 19.67
N VAL A 223 8.60 -1.96 19.59
CA VAL A 223 8.16 -2.66 18.37
C VAL A 223 7.83 -1.67 17.25
N CYS A 224 7.07 -0.61 17.55
CA CYS A 224 6.71 0.43 16.58
C CYS A 224 7.96 1.12 16.00
N ASP A 225 8.95 1.45 16.82
CA ASP A 225 10.20 2.06 16.36
C ASP A 225 10.98 1.17 15.39
N LYS A 226 11.02 -0.14 15.66
CA LYS A 226 11.63 -1.14 14.77
C LYS A 226 10.87 -1.24 13.44
N LEU A 227 9.55 -1.22 13.48
CA LEU A 227 8.71 -1.26 12.30
C LEU A 227 8.82 0.04 11.48
N ILE A 228 8.93 1.20 12.12
CA ILE A 228 9.16 2.51 11.47
C ILE A 228 10.49 2.51 10.70
N ARG A 229 11.56 1.90 11.24
CA ARG A 229 12.84 1.75 10.52
C ARG A 229 12.72 0.91 9.24
N ARG A 230 11.65 0.13 9.10
CA ARG A 230 11.39 -0.82 8.01
C ARG A 230 9.96 -0.72 7.46
N ILE A 231 9.37 0.49 7.37
CA ILE A 231 8.00 0.68 6.85
C ILE A 231 7.69 -0.12 5.57
N PRO A 232 8.59 -0.24 4.57
CA PRO A 232 8.34 -1.06 3.39
C PRO A 232 8.04 -2.55 3.66
N TYR A 233 8.47 -3.11 4.80
CA TYR A 233 8.18 -4.51 5.17
C TYR A 233 6.72 -4.74 5.51
N MET A 234 5.95 -3.67 5.78
CA MET A 234 4.50 -3.78 5.89
C MET A 234 3.87 -4.28 4.60
N ASP A 235 4.51 -4.11 3.44
CA ASP A 235 4.00 -4.67 2.19
C ASP A 235 4.02 -6.21 2.19
N PHE A 236 4.91 -6.83 2.96
CA PHE A 236 4.94 -8.27 3.13
C PHE A 236 3.88 -8.71 4.16
N VAL A 237 3.74 -7.97 5.26
CA VAL A 237 2.72 -8.23 6.28
C VAL A 237 1.31 -8.14 5.68
N MET A 238 1.03 -7.10 4.90
CA MET A 238 -0.28 -6.87 4.26
C MET A 238 -0.65 -7.93 3.20
N GLN A 239 0.28 -8.81 2.79
CA GLN A 239 -0.11 -9.96 1.97
C GLN A 239 -0.91 -11.00 2.75
N TYR A 240 -0.78 -11.02 4.08
CA TYR A 240 -1.36 -12.02 4.98
C TYR A 240 -2.38 -11.45 5.97
N THR A 241 -2.56 -10.12 6.02
CA THR A 241 -3.46 -9.47 6.97
C THR A 241 -4.26 -8.34 6.33
N GLN A 242 -5.46 -8.10 6.85
CA GLN A 242 -6.24 -6.90 6.50
C GLN A 242 -5.77 -5.72 7.35
N PRO A 243 -5.80 -4.47 6.84
CA PRO A 243 -5.29 -3.31 7.58
C PRO A 243 -5.90 -3.14 8.97
N GLY A 244 -7.21 -3.37 9.11
CA GLY A 244 -7.91 -3.26 10.39
C GLY A 244 -7.40 -4.23 11.46
N MET A 245 -6.91 -5.41 11.10
CA MET A 245 -6.39 -6.40 12.06
C MET A 245 -5.11 -5.92 12.77
N LEU A 246 -4.35 -5.02 12.14
CA LEU A 246 -3.16 -4.40 12.74
C LEU A 246 -3.49 -3.02 13.33
N LEU A 247 -4.24 -2.20 12.60
CA LEU A 247 -4.43 -0.79 12.92
C LEU A 247 -5.54 -0.54 13.94
N LEU A 248 -6.61 -1.34 13.97
CA LEU A 248 -7.73 -1.10 14.88
C LEU A 248 -7.31 -1.18 16.36
N PRO A 249 -6.52 -2.18 16.82
CA PRO A 249 -6.03 -2.22 18.20
C PRO A 249 -5.17 -1.00 18.56
N LEU A 250 -4.28 -0.58 17.66
CA LEU A 250 -3.45 0.62 17.83
C LEU A 250 -4.30 1.88 17.95
N CYS A 251 -5.29 2.03 17.06
CA CYS A 251 -6.19 3.18 17.07
C CYS A 251 -7.03 3.22 18.35
N ASN A 252 -7.53 2.08 18.83
CA ASN A 252 -8.27 2.00 20.08
C ASN A 252 -7.39 2.39 21.28
N LEU A 253 -6.15 1.89 21.34
CA LEU A 253 -5.19 2.28 22.38
C LEU A 253 -4.91 3.80 22.35
N LEU A 254 -4.71 4.38 21.18
CA LEU A 254 -4.50 5.82 21.02
C LEU A 254 -5.75 6.65 21.34
N ASN A 255 -6.95 6.11 21.10
CA ASN A 255 -8.22 6.77 21.45
C ASN A 255 -8.47 6.76 22.96
N ASP A 256 -8.15 5.65 23.62
CA ASP A 256 -8.40 5.41 25.05
C ASP A 256 -7.20 5.76 25.93
N TRP A 257 -6.26 6.56 25.42
CA TRP A 257 -5.04 6.92 26.12
C TRP A 257 -5.35 7.76 27.37
N THR A 258 -4.84 7.34 28.52
CA THR A 258 -5.09 8.00 29.81
C THR A 258 -3.79 8.50 30.42
N HIS A 259 -3.82 9.71 30.98
CA HIS A 259 -2.73 10.24 31.80
C HIS A 259 -2.78 9.58 33.16
N ASP A 260 -1.66 9.00 33.58
CA ASP A 260 -1.46 8.70 34.98
C ASP A 260 -1.02 9.99 35.69
N GLN A 261 -1.95 10.59 36.45
CA GLN A 261 -1.74 11.87 37.12
C GLN A 261 -0.78 11.79 38.31
N ASP A 262 -0.44 10.56 38.73
CA ASP A 262 0.49 10.28 39.82
C ASP A 262 1.94 10.12 39.32
N GLN A 263 2.18 10.15 38.00
CA GLN A 263 3.52 10.13 37.43
C GLN A 263 4.27 11.45 37.67
N SER A 264 5.56 11.34 37.99
CA SER A 264 6.44 12.50 38.20
C SER A 264 7.02 13.05 36.89
N GLU A 265 7.17 12.21 35.87
CA GLU A 265 7.73 12.56 34.55
C GLU A 265 6.72 12.19 33.47
N PHE A 266 6.38 13.13 32.59
CA PHE A 266 5.38 12.94 31.54
C PHE A 266 6.01 12.70 30.16
N THR A 267 7.29 13.02 30.00
CA THR A 267 8.03 12.82 28.74
C THR A 267 7.99 11.37 28.24
N PRO A 268 8.20 10.32 29.08
CA PRO A 268 8.13 8.93 28.60
C PRO A 268 6.75 8.55 28.02
N ALA A 269 5.66 8.98 28.67
CA ALA A 269 4.31 8.72 28.18
C ALA A 269 4.05 9.42 26.84
N TYR A 270 4.54 10.65 26.67
CA TYR A 270 4.51 11.36 25.39
C TYR A 270 5.31 10.64 24.31
N GLU A 271 6.48 10.11 24.64
CA GLU A 271 7.35 9.41 23.70
C GLU A 271 6.75 8.06 23.25
N GLU A 272 6.17 7.30 24.19
CA GLU A 272 5.44 6.07 23.87
C GLU A 272 4.26 6.33 22.94
N PHE A 273 3.44 7.34 23.26
CA PHE A 273 2.34 7.76 22.39
C PHE A 273 2.83 8.19 21.01
N ALA A 274 3.90 8.98 20.95
CA ALA A 274 4.48 9.51 19.72
C ALA A 274 4.92 8.40 18.76
N SER A 275 5.66 7.39 19.23
CA SER A 275 6.08 6.26 18.39
C SER A 275 4.90 5.43 17.88
N ILE A 276 3.92 5.15 18.74
CA ILE A 276 2.72 4.38 18.37
C ILE A 276 1.88 5.15 17.34
N LEU A 277 1.67 6.45 17.55
CA LEU A 277 0.98 7.33 16.63
C LEU A 277 1.71 7.39 15.28
N LEU A 278 3.02 7.61 15.28
CA LEU A 278 3.79 7.74 14.06
C LEU A 278 3.76 6.47 13.21
N PHE A 279 3.89 5.30 13.83
CA PHE A 279 3.76 4.02 13.12
C PHE A 279 2.36 3.88 12.52
N THR A 280 1.33 4.18 13.30
CA THR A 280 -0.08 4.14 12.86
C THR A 280 -0.31 5.05 11.65
N LEU A 281 0.12 6.31 11.73
CA LEU A 281 0.02 7.28 10.63
C LEU A 281 0.83 6.86 9.41
N ALA A 282 2.04 6.32 9.59
CA ALA A 282 2.90 5.88 8.50
C ALA A 282 2.27 4.73 7.69
N VAL A 283 1.62 3.77 8.36
CA VAL A 283 0.92 2.66 7.69
C VAL A 283 -0.35 3.16 6.99
N ILE A 284 -1.12 4.05 7.63
CA ILE A 284 -2.30 4.70 7.03
C ILE A 284 -1.91 5.45 5.77
N TYR A 285 -0.89 6.29 5.83
CA TYR A 285 -0.37 7.04 4.69
C TYR A 285 0.14 6.11 3.60
N ARG A 286 0.92 5.08 3.95
CA ARG A 286 1.51 4.14 2.98
C ARG A 286 0.45 3.50 2.09
N TYR A 287 -0.71 3.14 2.63
CA TYR A 287 -1.76 2.46 1.87
C TYR A 287 -2.96 3.36 1.51
N ASP A 288 -2.87 4.66 1.80
CA ASP A 288 -3.95 5.64 1.54
C ASP A 288 -5.28 5.20 2.16
N LEU A 289 -5.24 4.81 3.44
CA LEU A 289 -6.38 4.24 4.15
C LEU A 289 -7.31 5.33 4.70
N SER A 290 -8.62 5.10 4.56
CA SER A 290 -9.64 5.86 5.29
C SER A 290 -9.92 5.23 6.66
N PHE A 291 -10.59 5.96 7.57
CA PHE A 291 -11.04 5.38 8.84
C PHE A 291 -11.99 4.17 8.65
N ALA A 292 -12.75 4.13 7.55
CA ALA A 292 -13.63 3.03 7.21
C ALA A 292 -12.86 1.76 6.77
N ASP A 293 -11.68 1.93 6.15
CA ASP A 293 -10.79 0.81 5.82
C ASP A 293 -10.23 0.13 7.08
N ILE A 294 -10.04 0.89 8.14
CA ILE A 294 -9.51 0.40 9.43
C ILE A 294 -10.62 -0.21 10.29
N GLY A 295 -11.85 0.30 10.18
CA GLY A 295 -12.98 -0.09 11.02
C GLY A 295 -13.14 0.77 12.27
N ILE A 296 -12.65 2.01 12.24
CA ILE A 296 -12.79 2.97 13.34
C ILE A 296 -14.17 3.63 13.26
N LEU A 297 -14.80 3.85 14.41
CA LEU A 297 -16.06 4.60 14.51
C LEU A 297 -15.83 6.10 14.25
N GLY A 298 -16.76 6.74 13.54
CA GLY A 298 -16.72 8.19 13.32
C GLY A 298 -16.69 8.96 14.64
N GLY A 299 -15.84 9.99 14.73
CA GLY A 299 -15.70 10.84 15.92
C GLY A 299 -14.61 10.44 16.93
N SER A 300 -13.93 9.30 16.73
CA SER A 300 -12.77 8.92 17.56
C SER A 300 -11.64 9.96 17.45
N PHE A 301 -10.67 9.95 18.39
CA PHE A 301 -9.49 10.82 18.31
C PHE A 301 -8.76 10.64 16.97
N VAL A 302 -8.40 9.39 16.61
CA VAL A 302 -7.71 9.13 15.34
C VAL A 302 -8.55 9.53 14.13
N ALA A 303 -9.86 9.27 14.12
CA ALA A 303 -10.73 9.69 13.02
C ALA A 303 -10.73 11.22 12.84
N ARG A 304 -10.92 11.98 13.93
CA ARG A 304 -10.86 13.45 13.92
C ARG A 304 -9.48 13.96 13.51
N LEU A 305 -8.42 13.30 13.98
CA LEU A 305 -7.04 13.66 13.62
C LEU A 305 -6.79 13.47 12.12
N LEU A 306 -7.33 12.42 11.48
CA LEU A 306 -7.19 12.20 10.04
C LEU A 306 -7.98 13.22 9.21
N GLU A 307 -9.14 13.66 9.68
CA GLU A 307 -9.99 14.66 9.01
C GLU A 307 -9.38 16.07 9.08
N ASP A 308 -8.97 16.49 10.28
CA ASP A 308 -8.48 17.85 10.57
C ASP A 308 -6.94 17.94 10.64
N MET A 309 -6.20 16.92 10.20
CA MET A 309 -4.75 16.74 10.46
C MET A 309 -3.89 17.98 10.20
N THR A 310 -4.29 18.79 9.22
CA THR A 310 -3.51 19.91 8.68
C THR A 310 -4.32 21.22 8.72
N VAL A 311 -5.43 21.23 9.44
CA VAL A 311 -6.36 22.36 9.50
C VAL A 311 -6.08 23.16 10.77
N SER A 312 -5.76 24.44 10.61
CA SER A 312 -5.63 25.36 11.74
C SER A 312 -7.00 25.93 12.12
N LYS A 313 -7.24 26.07 13.43
CA LYS A 313 -8.43 26.73 13.97
C LYS A 313 -8.02 28.10 14.53
N PRO A 314 -8.76 29.17 14.24
CA PRO A 314 -8.44 30.48 14.78
C PRO A 314 -8.60 30.47 16.31
N PRO A 315 -7.76 31.20 17.07
CA PRO A 315 -7.81 31.17 18.54
C PRO A 315 -9.18 31.51 19.15
N SER A 316 -10.00 32.31 18.45
CA SER A 316 -11.36 32.67 18.86
C SER A 316 -12.36 31.50 18.80
N GLU A 317 -12.07 30.47 18.02
CA GLU A 317 -12.91 29.28 17.86
C GLU A 317 -12.44 28.11 18.74
N LEU A 318 -11.31 28.27 19.44
CA LEU A 318 -10.81 27.27 20.37
C LEU A 318 -11.61 27.28 21.68
N PRO A 319 -11.99 26.11 22.22
CA PRO A 319 -12.48 25.99 23.59
C PRO A 319 -11.48 26.59 24.60
N ALA A 320 -11.98 27.14 25.71
CA ALA A 320 -11.15 27.82 26.71
C ALA A 320 -9.98 26.95 27.23
N GLU A 321 -10.21 25.65 27.43
CA GLU A 321 -9.18 24.70 27.83
C GLU A 321 -8.10 24.54 26.75
N GLN A 322 -8.50 24.37 25.49
CA GLN A 322 -7.57 24.25 24.35
C GLN A 322 -6.78 25.54 24.12
N ALA A 323 -7.40 26.70 24.29
CA ALA A 323 -6.72 27.99 24.22
C ALA A 323 -5.66 28.11 25.32
N SER A 324 -5.99 27.72 26.56
CA SER A 324 -5.03 27.69 27.67
C SER A 324 -3.86 26.75 27.41
N GLN A 325 -4.13 25.53 26.92
CA GLN A 325 -3.11 24.56 26.56
C GLN A 325 -2.20 25.09 25.44
N LEU A 326 -2.78 25.71 24.41
CA LEU A 326 -2.01 26.32 23.32
C LEU A 326 -1.05 27.41 23.84
N THR A 327 -1.53 28.30 24.73
CA THR A 327 -0.69 29.33 25.36
C THR A 327 0.50 28.71 26.10
N GLN A 328 0.26 27.67 26.90
CA GLN A 328 1.32 26.98 27.64
C GLN A 328 2.35 26.32 26.72
N TRP A 329 1.91 25.72 25.61
CA TRP A 329 2.83 25.15 24.62
C TRP A 329 3.66 26.24 23.91
N ILE A 330 3.06 27.38 23.58
CA ILE A 330 3.80 28.53 23.02
C ILE A 330 4.84 29.05 24.01
N GLU A 331 4.47 29.19 25.27
CA GLU A 331 5.40 29.61 26.34
C GLU A 331 6.53 28.57 26.51
N GLY A 332 6.22 27.28 26.61
CA GLY A 332 7.25 26.24 26.77
C GLY A 332 8.20 26.11 25.58
N LEU A 333 7.74 26.41 24.36
CA LEU A 333 8.58 26.33 23.16
C LEU A 333 9.42 27.59 22.92
N PHE A 334 8.90 28.77 23.28
CA PHE A 334 9.48 30.04 22.84
C PHE A 334 9.78 31.05 23.95
N ALA A 335 9.38 30.80 25.20
CA ALA A 335 9.84 31.63 26.31
C ALA A 335 11.35 31.49 26.47
N VAL A 336 12.02 32.61 26.68
CA VAL A 336 13.47 32.67 26.88
C VAL A 336 13.78 32.97 28.33
N ASP A 337 14.83 32.34 28.86
CA ASP A 337 15.35 32.63 30.18
C ASP A 337 16.25 33.89 30.19
N GLU A 338 16.85 34.20 31.35
CA GLU A 338 17.74 35.36 31.51
C GLU A 338 19.00 35.30 30.62
N HIS A 339 19.34 34.12 30.09
CA HIS A 339 20.50 33.89 29.22
C HIS A 339 20.12 33.94 27.73
N GLY A 340 18.83 34.08 27.41
CA GLY A 340 18.31 34.12 26.05
C GLY A 340 18.08 32.73 25.44
N ASP A 341 18.18 31.66 26.22
CA ASP A 341 17.91 30.30 25.79
C ASP A 341 16.45 29.94 26.06
N THR A 342 15.87 29.08 25.21
CA THR A 342 14.48 28.64 25.39
C THR A 342 14.36 27.85 26.70
N SER A 343 13.37 28.20 27.54
CA SER A 343 13.14 27.59 28.85
C SER A 343 12.92 26.07 28.80
N GLY A 344 12.57 25.56 27.62
CA GLY A 344 12.28 24.15 27.39
C GLY A 344 10.86 23.77 27.83
N ILE A 345 10.45 22.57 27.44
CA ILE A 345 9.12 22.06 27.77
C ILE A 345 9.19 21.38 29.13
N GLY A 346 8.63 22.02 30.15
CA GLY A 346 8.51 21.43 31.49
C GLY A 346 7.41 20.37 31.58
N ASP A 347 7.56 19.44 32.53
CA ASP A 347 6.55 18.39 32.81
C ASP A 347 5.17 18.97 33.15
N ASP A 348 5.10 20.17 33.72
CA ASP A 348 3.82 20.84 34.01
C ASP A 348 2.98 21.12 32.75
N VAL A 349 3.63 21.42 31.62
CA VAL A 349 2.95 21.62 30.32
C VAL A 349 2.38 20.29 29.82
N MET A 350 3.18 19.24 29.89
CA MET A 350 2.79 17.87 29.50
C MET A 350 1.77 17.24 30.45
N ARG A 351 1.72 17.69 31.71
CA ARG A 351 0.71 17.24 32.67
C ARG A 351 -0.66 17.84 32.39
N GLN A 352 -0.70 19.10 31.97
CA GLN A 352 -1.94 19.87 31.75
C GLN A 352 -2.54 19.69 30.35
N CYS A 353 -1.74 19.19 29.42
CA CYS A 353 -2.17 18.87 28.07
C CYS A 353 -1.93 17.38 27.81
N SER A 354 -2.90 16.65 27.29
CA SER A 354 -2.67 15.27 26.85
C SER A 354 -1.92 15.22 25.51
N PRO A 355 -1.19 14.15 25.14
CA PRO A 355 -0.69 13.98 23.78
C PRO A 355 -1.83 14.14 22.75
N GLN A 356 -2.99 13.54 23.01
CA GLN A 356 -4.15 13.67 22.13
C GLN A 356 -4.55 15.15 21.91
N SER A 357 -4.69 15.91 22.99
CA SER A 357 -4.99 17.35 22.92
C SER A 357 -3.88 18.11 22.18
N PHE A 358 -2.62 17.88 22.54
CA PHE A 358 -1.46 18.51 21.91
C PHE A 358 -1.49 18.33 20.38
N TYR A 359 -1.62 17.09 19.90
CA TYR A 359 -1.61 16.80 18.46
C TYR A 359 -2.75 17.47 17.68
N THR A 360 -3.89 17.75 18.32
CA THR A 360 -4.98 18.53 17.69
C THR A 360 -4.71 20.04 17.61
N LEU A 361 -3.80 20.55 18.43
CA LEU A 361 -3.44 21.97 18.48
C LEU A 361 -2.26 22.31 17.55
N VAL A 362 -1.50 21.31 17.07
CA VAL A 362 -0.26 21.53 16.31
C VAL A 362 -0.43 22.43 15.08
N PRO A 363 -1.45 22.26 14.20
CA PRO A 363 -1.64 23.18 13.08
C PRO A 363 -1.78 24.64 13.51
N THR A 364 -2.57 24.90 14.58
CA THR A 364 -2.73 26.24 15.15
C THR A 364 -1.46 26.74 15.79
N LEU A 365 -0.72 25.89 16.50
CA LEU A 365 0.59 26.24 17.05
C LEU A 365 1.55 26.73 15.95
N PHE A 366 1.62 26.02 14.82
CA PHE A 366 2.45 26.42 13.67
C PHE A 366 2.03 27.76 13.09
N GLU A 367 0.74 27.93 12.79
CA GLU A 367 0.22 29.17 12.24
C GLU A 367 0.51 30.36 13.15
N GLN A 368 0.16 30.26 14.45
CA GLN A 368 0.36 31.36 15.40
C GLN A 368 1.84 31.70 15.59
N SER A 369 2.72 30.70 15.61
CA SER A 369 4.17 30.92 15.72
C SER A 369 4.74 31.65 14.50
N ILE A 370 4.29 31.29 13.30
CA ILE A 370 4.71 31.93 12.04
C ILE A 370 4.18 33.36 11.98
N LEU A 371 2.92 33.59 12.35
CA LEU A 371 2.32 34.92 12.42
C LEU A 371 3.07 35.83 13.40
N ALA A 372 3.42 35.31 14.59
CA ALA A 372 4.19 36.05 15.60
C ALA A 372 5.62 36.38 15.13
N CYS A 373 6.25 35.46 14.38
CA CYS A 373 7.57 35.71 13.81
C CYS A 373 7.50 36.77 12.69
N ARG A 374 6.48 36.69 11.83
CA ARG A 374 6.21 37.67 10.78
C ARG A 374 5.94 39.07 11.35
N SER A 375 5.18 39.18 12.44
CA SER A 375 4.92 40.45 13.13
C SER A 375 6.09 40.95 13.97
N GLN A 376 7.25 40.27 13.93
CA GLN A 376 8.44 40.56 14.72
C GLN A 376 8.21 40.53 16.24
N THR A 377 7.12 39.90 16.69
CA THR A 377 6.82 39.66 18.11
C THR A 377 7.66 38.49 18.65
N LEU A 378 7.97 37.52 17.79
CA LEU A 378 8.85 36.41 18.09
C LEU A 378 10.15 36.52 17.26
N PRO A 379 11.33 36.69 17.88
CA PRO A 379 12.59 36.73 17.15
C PRO A 379 12.85 35.42 16.40
N MET A 380 13.38 35.52 15.17
CA MET A 380 13.66 34.37 14.31
C MET A 380 14.60 33.34 14.94
N ASN A 381 15.56 33.78 15.76
CA ASN A 381 16.48 32.86 16.44
C ASN A 381 15.75 32.04 17.51
N THR A 382 14.94 32.69 18.35
CA THR A 382 14.08 32.01 19.34
C THR A 382 13.11 31.05 18.67
N PHE A 383 12.52 31.45 17.52
CA PHE A 383 11.66 30.58 16.76
C PHE A 383 12.39 29.33 16.26
N LYS A 384 13.59 29.47 15.69
CA LYS A 384 14.42 28.34 15.25
C LYS A 384 14.80 27.41 16.40
N SER A 385 15.15 27.96 17.57
CA SER A 385 15.45 27.17 18.76
C SER A 385 14.22 26.39 19.25
N GLY A 386 13.04 27.01 19.32
CA GLY A 386 11.80 26.31 19.68
C GLY A 386 11.42 25.20 18.69
N LEU A 387 11.69 25.41 17.39
CA LEU A 387 11.50 24.36 16.36
C LEU A 387 12.45 23.17 16.54
N GLU A 388 13.61 23.33 17.20
CA GLU A 388 14.50 22.20 17.52
C GLU A 388 13.84 21.22 18.49
N LEU A 389 13.06 21.73 19.44
CA LEU A 389 12.34 20.90 20.42
C LEU A 389 11.29 20.00 19.72
N LEU A 390 10.71 20.46 18.61
CA LEU A 390 9.79 19.65 17.80
C LEU A 390 10.49 18.51 17.05
N LEU A 391 11.82 18.51 16.99
CA LEU A 391 12.62 17.43 16.40
C LEU A 391 13.01 16.35 17.43
N GLU A 392 12.62 16.50 18.69
CA GLU A 392 12.81 15.48 19.73
C GLU A 392 11.80 14.32 19.55
N PRO A 393 12.17 13.05 19.88
CA PRO A 393 11.35 11.87 19.60
C PRO A 393 9.89 11.97 20.06
N PHE A 394 9.66 12.58 21.23
CA PHE A 394 8.33 12.68 21.84
C PHE A 394 7.39 13.70 21.17
N LEU A 395 7.92 14.64 20.38
CA LEU A 395 7.12 15.60 19.59
C LEU A 395 7.26 15.42 18.09
N LEU A 396 8.25 14.67 17.60
CA LEU A 396 8.55 14.54 16.19
C LEU A 396 7.34 14.23 15.29
N PRO A 397 6.38 13.37 15.68
CA PRO A 397 5.21 13.09 14.84
C PRO A 397 4.33 14.32 14.59
N SER A 398 4.45 15.37 15.41
CA SER A 398 3.67 16.63 15.29
C SER A 398 4.00 17.34 13.97
N LEU A 399 5.21 17.11 13.46
CA LEU A 399 5.65 17.66 12.20
C LEU A 399 4.81 17.18 11.01
N VAL A 400 4.12 16.03 11.11
CA VAL A 400 3.17 15.60 10.07
C VAL A 400 2.05 16.63 9.91
N MET A 401 1.52 17.13 11.02
CA MET A 401 0.46 18.13 11.06
C MET A 401 1.00 19.51 10.67
N GLY A 402 2.11 19.93 11.30
CA GLY A 402 2.68 21.26 11.08
C GLY A 402 3.22 21.47 9.66
N LEU A 403 4.01 20.52 9.15
CA LEU A 403 4.50 20.57 7.77
C LEU A 403 3.38 20.32 6.76
N GLY A 404 2.39 19.50 7.11
CA GLY A 404 1.20 19.31 6.28
C GLY A 404 0.34 20.57 6.15
N TRP A 405 0.21 21.37 7.22
CA TRP A 405 -0.41 22.69 7.18
C TRP A 405 0.40 23.64 6.29
N LEU A 406 1.73 23.70 6.45
CA LEU A 406 2.62 24.51 5.61
C LEU A 406 2.45 24.20 4.11
N ALA A 407 2.27 22.92 3.76
CA ALA A 407 2.09 22.53 2.37
C ALA A 407 0.80 23.11 1.73
N LYS A 408 -0.23 23.37 2.56
CA LYS A 408 -1.52 23.95 2.14
C LYS A 408 -1.57 25.47 2.27
N HIS A 409 -0.64 26.06 3.02
CA HIS A 409 -0.57 27.51 3.23
C HIS A 409 -0.16 28.24 1.95
N SER A 410 -0.81 29.36 1.65
CA SER A 410 -0.53 30.14 0.45
C SER A 410 0.78 30.91 0.59
N TRP A 411 1.69 30.76 -0.37
CA TRP A 411 2.97 31.46 -0.38
C TRP A 411 2.85 32.96 -0.72
N GLU A 412 1.80 33.36 -1.44
CA GLU A 412 1.67 34.71 -2.01
C GLU A 412 0.76 35.61 -1.17
N ASP A 413 -0.28 35.05 -0.54
CA ASP A 413 -1.35 35.84 0.09
C ASP A 413 -0.96 36.46 1.44
N HIS A 414 0.11 35.96 2.07
CA HIS A 414 0.41 36.24 3.48
C HIS A 414 1.75 36.95 3.72
N SER A 415 2.55 37.17 2.68
CA SER A 415 3.87 37.85 2.74
C SER A 415 4.83 37.26 3.79
N ASP A 416 4.78 35.94 3.98
CA ASP A 416 5.56 35.19 4.99
C ASP A 416 6.52 34.16 4.38
N ALA A 417 6.67 34.11 3.05
CA ALA A 417 7.48 33.12 2.34
C ALA A 417 8.91 32.96 2.90
N ASP A 418 9.59 34.05 3.28
CA ASP A 418 10.93 34.01 3.87
C ASP A 418 10.98 33.32 5.24
N VAL A 419 9.92 33.45 6.04
CA VAL A 419 9.77 32.76 7.33
C VAL A 419 9.54 31.27 7.05
N LEU A 420 8.63 30.94 6.13
CA LEU A 420 8.30 29.56 5.77
C LEU A 420 9.52 28.79 5.23
N ILE A 421 10.32 29.41 4.36
CA ILE A 421 11.56 28.82 3.85
C ILE A 421 12.53 28.51 5.00
N GLN A 422 12.67 29.41 5.98
CA GLN A 422 13.54 29.17 7.14
C GLN A 422 13.02 28.06 8.06
N VAL A 423 11.70 27.93 8.21
CA VAL A 423 11.08 26.80 8.92
C VAL A 423 11.39 25.49 8.23
N LEU A 424 11.22 25.42 6.91
CA LEU A 424 11.55 24.22 6.13
C LEU A 424 13.04 23.88 6.18
N GLU A 425 13.92 24.87 6.06
CA GLU A 425 15.37 24.68 6.20
C GLU A 425 15.75 24.02 7.53
N LYS A 426 15.00 24.36 8.60
CA LYS A 426 15.23 23.82 9.92
C LYS A 426 14.64 22.41 10.09
N LEU A 427 13.38 22.22 9.72
CA LEU A 427 12.62 20.99 10.03
C LEU A 427 12.86 19.85 9.04
N LEU A 428 13.31 20.13 7.81
CA LEU A 428 13.60 19.09 6.82
C LEU A 428 14.95 18.38 7.06
N LYS A 429 15.76 18.87 8.00
CA LYS A 429 17.03 18.25 8.39
C LYS A 429 16.89 17.58 9.75
N PRO A 430 17.48 16.39 9.96
CA PRO A 430 17.43 15.74 11.25
C PRO A 430 18.20 16.56 12.30
N SER A 431 17.69 16.63 13.53
CA SER A 431 18.39 17.22 14.69
C SER A 431 19.42 16.25 15.31
N SER A 432 19.20 14.95 15.15
CA SER A 432 19.95 13.89 15.84
C SER A 432 20.55 12.86 14.89
N ASN A 433 21.67 12.29 15.33
CA ASN A 433 22.32 11.14 14.67
C ASN A 433 21.83 9.78 15.20
N ALA A 434 20.94 9.78 16.20
CA ALA A 434 20.35 8.55 16.73
C ALA A 434 19.53 7.84 15.63
N PRO A 435 19.77 6.53 15.37
CA PRO A 435 19.09 5.81 14.30
C PRO A 435 17.55 5.80 14.42
N GLU A 436 17.03 5.88 15.65
CA GLU A 436 15.58 5.90 15.96
C GLU A 436 14.97 7.21 15.52
N THR A 437 15.48 8.33 16.04
CA THR A 437 15.03 9.67 15.69
C THR A 437 15.16 9.91 14.17
N GLN A 438 16.23 9.44 13.54
CA GLN A 438 16.37 9.54 12.07
C GLN A 438 15.32 8.70 11.32
N ALA A 439 14.97 7.52 11.81
CA ALA A 439 13.94 6.70 11.20
C ALA A 439 12.56 7.36 11.34
N MET A 440 12.24 7.89 12.52
CA MET A 440 11.01 8.63 12.78
C MET A 440 10.93 9.86 11.87
N HIS A 441 12.02 10.65 11.76
CA HIS A 441 12.07 11.85 10.92
C HIS A 441 11.87 11.52 9.45
N ARG A 442 12.52 10.45 8.94
CA ARG A 442 12.29 9.97 7.58
C ARG A 442 10.85 9.51 7.33
N ALA A 443 10.19 8.94 8.33
CA ALA A 443 8.78 8.55 8.24
C ALA A 443 7.85 9.77 8.18
N VAL A 444 8.13 10.80 8.98
CA VAL A 444 7.47 12.11 8.88
C VAL A 444 7.64 12.68 7.47
N LEU A 445 8.88 12.80 6.99
CA LEU A 445 9.18 13.34 5.66
C LEU A 445 8.49 12.53 4.55
N ALA A 446 8.44 11.21 4.65
CA ALA A 446 7.74 10.37 3.68
C ALA A 446 6.25 10.76 3.54
N MET A 447 5.60 11.19 4.62
CA MET A 447 4.19 11.59 4.64
C MET A 447 3.95 13.00 4.06
N VAL A 448 4.85 13.94 4.33
CA VAL A 448 4.68 15.35 3.95
C VAL A 448 5.41 15.76 2.67
N ALA A 449 6.34 14.94 2.17
CA ALA A 449 7.23 15.34 1.07
C ALA A 449 6.49 15.63 -0.24
N THR A 450 5.49 14.83 -0.62
CA THR A 450 4.75 15.04 -1.88
C THR A 450 3.99 16.37 -1.89
N PRO A 451 3.11 16.68 -0.90
CA PRO A 451 2.41 17.97 -0.91
C PRO A 451 3.36 19.16 -0.74
N LEU A 452 4.39 19.05 0.11
CA LEU A 452 5.40 20.12 0.25
C LEU A 452 6.18 20.35 -1.05
N HIS A 453 6.61 19.29 -1.74
CA HIS A 453 7.36 19.41 -2.98
C HIS A 453 6.52 20.10 -4.05
N ASN A 454 5.26 19.72 -4.21
CA ASN A 454 4.37 20.35 -5.19
C ASN A 454 4.15 21.84 -4.89
N SER A 455 3.87 22.16 -3.62
CA SER A 455 3.66 23.53 -3.16
C SER A 455 4.90 24.40 -3.35
N LEU A 456 6.09 23.88 -3.00
CA LEU A 456 7.35 24.58 -3.14
C LEU A 456 7.83 24.70 -4.60
N GLU A 457 7.54 23.70 -5.44
CA GLU A 457 7.84 23.74 -6.87
C GLU A 457 7.01 24.81 -7.58
N GLU A 458 5.73 24.95 -7.23
CA GLU A 458 4.87 26.01 -7.74
C GLU A 458 5.42 27.40 -7.37
N TYR A 459 5.82 27.59 -6.10
CA TYR A 459 6.46 28.83 -5.65
C TYR A 459 7.78 29.11 -6.40
N SER A 460 8.67 28.12 -6.50
CA SER A 460 9.98 28.25 -7.14
C SER A 460 9.89 28.57 -8.63
N ARG A 461 8.85 28.07 -9.32
CA ARG A 461 8.58 28.38 -10.72
C ARG A 461 8.27 29.86 -10.95
N LYS A 462 7.57 30.50 -10.02
CA LYS A 462 7.22 31.93 -10.07
C LYS A 462 8.35 32.81 -9.52
N HIS A 463 9.06 32.33 -8.51
CA HIS A 463 10.11 33.06 -7.80
C HIS A 463 11.40 32.22 -7.71
N PRO A 464 12.36 32.38 -8.64
CA PRO A 464 13.60 31.61 -8.62
C PRO A 464 14.38 31.84 -7.32
N ASN A 465 14.42 30.82 -6.46
CA ASN A 465 15.08 30.89 -5.15
C ASN A 465 15.98 29.68 -4.93
N LYS A 466 17.29 29.92 -4.73
CA LYS A 466 18.29 28.86 -4.55
C LYS A 466 17.97 27.95 -3.35
N LYS A 467 17.51 28.52 -2.24
CA LYS A 467 17.16 27.78 -1.02
C LYS A 467 15.96 26.87 -1.27
N ALA A 468 14.94 27.35 -1.98
CA ALA A 468 13.79 26.53 -2.36
C ALA A 468 14.23 25.32 -3.21
N THR A 469 15.16 25.51 -4.15
CA THR A 469 15.72 24.40 -4.94
C THR A 469 16.47 23.38 -4.07
N GLU A 470 17.28 23.81 -3.11
CA GLU A 470 17.96 22.91 -2.17
C GLU A 470 16.97 22.11 -1.32
N LEU A 471 15.86 22.73 -0.87
CA LEU A 471 14.78 22.05 -0.14
C LEU A 471 14.04 21.03 -1.02
N LEU A 472 13.78 21.35 -2.30
CA LEU A 472 13.21 20.39 -3.25
C LEU A 472 14.12 19.16 -3.39
N ASP A 473 15.45 19.36 -3.47
CA ASP A 473 16.42 18.27 -3.53
C ASP A 473 16.41 17.39 -2.26
N LEU A 474 16.22 18.00 -1.08
CA LEU A 474 16.08 17.26 0.19
C LEU A 474 14.80 16.41 0.25
N LEU A 475 13.72 16.84 -0.40
CA LEU A 475 12.44 16.13 -0.40
C LEU A 475 12.40 14.95 -1.40
N LYS A 476 13.17 15.01 -2.49
CA LYS A 476 13.17 14.00 -3.57
C LYS A 476 13.28 12.54 -3.10
N PRO A 477 14.15 12.16 -2.14
CA PRO A 477 14.25 10.77 -1.66
C PRO A 477 12.97 10.26 -0.97
N HIS A 478 12.13 11.18 -0.48
CA HIS A 478 10.93 10.89 0.30
C HIS A 478 9.64 10.93 -0.54
N LEU A 479 9.74 11.19 -1.84
CA LEU A 479 8.59 11.19 -2.76
C LEU A 479 8.12 9.75 -3.07
N ASN A 480 6.84 9.63 -3.45
CA ASN A 480 6.24 8.39 -3.96
C ASN A 480 6.36 7.17 -3.01
N GLN A 481 6.32 7.41 -1.70
CA GLN A 481 6.42 6.35 -0.69
C GLN A 481 5.09 5.60 -0.47
N GLN A 482 3.98 6.16 -0.97
CA GLN A 482 2.67 5.51 -0.95
C GLN A 482 2.63 4.33 -1.94
N ARG A 483 1.88 3.30 -1.56
CA ARG A 483 1.53 2.12 -2.35
C ARG A 483 0.03 2.14 -2.65
N SER A 484 -0.44 3.20 -3.30
CA SER A 484 -1.84 3.42 -3.69
C SER A 484 -2.04 3.28 -5.20
N LEU A 485 -3.31 3.27 -5.64
CA LEU A 485 -3.67 3.29 -7.06
C LEU A 485 -3.77 4.73 -7.63
N ARG A 486 -3.27 5.74 -6.91
CA ARG A 486 -3.27 7.13 -7.38
C ARG A 486 -2.30 7.32 -8.55
N SER A 487 -2.66 8.20 -9.47
CA SER A 487 -1.78 8.62 -10.57
C SER A 487 -0.65 9.48 -10.07
N ARG A 488 0.51 9.38 -10.74
CA ARG A 488 1.56 10.40 -10.64
C ARG A 488 1.23 11.58 -11.55
N GLN A 489 1.69 12.78 -11.19
CA GLN A 489 1.48 13.98 -12.01
C GLN A 489 1.95 13.78 -13.46
N ASN A 490 3.15 13.22 -13.65
CA ASN A 490 3.69 12.93 -14.97
C ASN A 490 2.84 11.95 -15.78
N GLU A 491 2.16 10.99 -15.13
CA GLU A 491 1.25 10.06 -15.81
C GLU A 491 -0.01 10.80 -16.28
N LEU A 492 -0.57 11.68 -15.43
CA LEU A 492 -1.72 12.53 -15.80
C LEU A 492 -1.37 13.46 -16.96
N ASP A 493 -0.23 14.14 -16.90
CA ASP A 493 0.21 15.06 -17.96
C ASP A 493 0.39 14.32 -19.29
N GLN A 494 0.92 13.09 -19.26
CA GLN A 494 1.01 12.24 -20.45
C GLN A 494 -0.35 11.87 -21.03
N TRP A 495 -1.35 11.60 -20.18
CA TRP A 495 -2.70 11.28 -20.65
C TRP A 495 -3.44 12.51 -21.17
N LEU A 496 -3.20 13.69 -20.59
CA LEU A 496 -3.79 14.95 -21.05
C LEU A 496 -3.21 15.41 -22.40
N GLN A 497 -1.96 15.06 -22.69
CA GLN A 497 -1.31 15.37 -23.97
C GLN A 497 -1.67 14.39 -25.11
N ASP A 498 -2.25 13.24 -24.79
CA ASP A 498 -2.64 12.21 -25.76
C ASP A 498 -4.01 12.54 -26.38
N GLU A 499 -4.11 12.53 -27.71
CA GLU A 499 -5.36 12.85 -28.43
C GLU A 499 -6.52 11.92 -28.05
N GLN A 500 -6.24 10.65 -27.69
CA GLN A 500 -7.28 9.72 -27.25
C GLN A 500 -7.45 9.67 -25.72
N GLY A 501 -6.67 10.46 -24.99
CA GLY A 501 -6.73 10.57 -23.54
C GLY A 501 -6.66 9.25 -22.79
N LEU A 502 -7.23 9.23 -21.58
CA LEU A 502 -7.29 8.06 -20.71
C LEU A 502 -8.12 6.91 -21.32
N GLN A 503 -9.18 7.22 -22.05
CA GLN A 503 -10.02 6.21 -22.71
C GLN A 503 -9.23 5.41 -23.75
N GLY A 504 -8.47 6.10 -24.62
CA GLY A 504 -7.62 5.46 -25.62
C GLY A 504 -6.54 4.58 -24.99
N ARG A 505 -5.96 5.01 -23.87
CA ARG A 505 -4.99 4.21 -23.11
C ARG A 505 -5.58 2.92 -22.57
N VAL A 506 -6.81 2.96 -22.04
CA VAL A 506 -7.52 1.75 -21.61
C VAL A 506 -7.79 0.82 -22.79
N GLN A 507 -8.25 1.35 -23.92
CA GLN A 507 -8.49 0.56 -25.14
C GLN A 507 -7.20 -0.09 -25.67
N GLN A 508 -6.08 0.66 -25.68
CA GLN A 508 -4.78 0.15 -26.07
C GLN A 508 -4.31 -0.98 -25.14
N ALA A 509 -4.49 -0.83 -23.82
CA ALA A 509 -4.15 -1.88 -22.86
C ALA A 509 -4.99 -3.14 -23.07
N ILE A 510 -6.30 -3.01 -23.28
CA ILE A 510 -7.20 -4.14 -23.59
C ILE A 510 -6.72 -4.85 -24.87
N ARG A 511 -6.47 -4.10 -25.94
CA ARG A 511 -6.00 -4.65 -27.22
C ARG A 511 -4.68 -5.40 -27.10
N ALA A 512 -3.73 -4.85 -26.34
CA ALA A 512 -2.45 -5.50 -26.10
C ALA A 512 -2.61 -6.83 -25.33
N LEU A 513 -3.48 -6.87 -24.31
CA LEU A 513 -3.78 -8.09 -23.55
C LEU A 513 -4.47 -9.17 -24.39
N ILE A 514 -5.40 -8.77 -25.28
CA ILE A 514 -6.08 -9.66 -26.21
C ILE A 514 -5.07 -10.27 -27.20
N SER A 515 -4.26 -9.42 -27.84
CA SER A 515 -3.24 -9.84 -28.80
C SER A 515 -2.24 -10.81 -28.17
N TRP A 516 -1.71 -10.47 -26.99
CA TRP A 516 -0.80 -11.33 -26.24
C TRP A 516 -1.41 -12.69 -25.91
N SER A 517 -2.66 -12.70 -25.43
CA SER A 517 -3.35 -13.95 -25.08
C SER A 517 -3.75 -14.80 -26.28
N SER A 518 -3.86 -14.21 -27.47
CA SER A 518 -4.14 -14.94 -28.71
C SER A 518 -2.90 -15.60 -29.31
N THR A 519 -1.71 -15.28 -28.81
CA THR A 519 -0.45 -15.78 -29.36
C THR A 519 -0.03 -17.08 -28.69
N SER A 520 0.18 -18.14 -29.48
CA SER A 520 0.66 -19.46 -29.03
C SER A 520 2.15 -19.64 -29.34
N THR A 521 3.04 -18.89 -28.67
CA THR A 521 4.50 -19.02 -28.83
C THR A 521 5.13 -19.95 -27.78
N ASN A 522 6.17 -20.68 -28.18
CA ASN A 522 7.08 -21.41 -27.28
C ASN A 522 8.55 -21.07 -27.64
N PRO A 523 9.29 -20.34 -26.79
CA PRO A 523 8.91 -19.87 -25.45
C PRO A 523 7.78 -18.83 -25.50
N PRO A 524 7.00 -18.70 -24.41
CA PRO A 524 5.89 -17.75 -24.35
C PRO A 524 6.36 -16.31 -24.50
N ASN A 525 5.62 -15.46 -25.22
CA ASN A 525 5.90 -14.02 -25.36
C ASN A 525 5.88 -13.28 -24.01
N PRO A 526 6.65 -12.19 -23.85
CA PRO A 526 6.65 -11.42 -22.62
C PRO A 526 5.28 -10.75 -22.44
N PRO A 527 4.82 -10.57 -21.20
CA PRO A 527 3.56 -9.88 -20.93
C PRO A 527 3.63 -8.43 -21.46
N PRO A 528 2.50 -7.88 -21.93
CA PRO A 528 2.46 -6.47 -22.34
C PRO A 528 2.70 -5.57 -21.13
N HIS A 529 3.26 -4.37 -21.37
CA HIS A 529 3.44 -3.34 -20.35
C HIS A 529 2.07 -2.88 -19.82
N TYR A 530 1.61 -3.53 -18.76
CA TYR A 530 0.28 -3.33 -18.19
C TYR A 530 0.40 -2.95 -16.72
N THR A 531 -0.19 -1.81 -16.34
CA THR A 531 -0.32 -1.39 -14.95
C THR A 531 -1.80 -1.28 -14.61
N HIS A 532 -2.26 -2.06 -13.63
CA HIS A 532 -3.67 -2.00 -13.23
C HIS A 532 -4.09 -0.61 -12.73
N ARG A 533 -3.14 0.18 -12.22
CA ARG A 533 -3.29 1.59 -11.85
C ARG A 533 -4.05 2.39 -12.94
N THR A 534 -3.68 2.22 -14.21
CA THR A 534 -4.32 2.93 -15.33
C THR A 534 -5.82 2.64 -15.42
N PHE A 535 -6.21 1.37 -15.28
CA PHE A 535 -7.62 0.98 -15.31
C PHE A 535 -8.38 1.44 -14.05
N ALA A 536 -7.74 1.37 -12.89
CA ALA A 536 -8.32 1.86 -11.64
C ALA A 536 -8.62 3.36 -11.67
N ILE A 537 -7.72 4.16 -12.26
CA ILE A 537 -7.92 5.60 -12.44
C ILE A 537 -8.99 5.89 -13.48
N ALA A 538 -9.06 5.10 -14.57
CA ALA A 538 -10.16 5.20 -15.53
C ALA A 538 -11.52 4.96 -14.85
N CYS A 539 -11.62 4.03 -13.90
CA CYS A 539 -12.84 3.83 -13.11
C CYS A 539 -13.18 5.03 -12.20
N GLN A 540 -12.18 5.84 -11.81
CA GLN A 540 -12.36 7.02 -10.96
C GLN A 540 -12.74 8.28 -11.75
N LEU A 541 -12.11 8.49 -12.90
CA LEU A 541 -12.22 9.73 -13.67
C LEU A 541 -13.24 9.67 -14.82
N LEU A 542 -13.48 8.48 -15.39
CA LEU A 542 -14.48 8.30 -16.44
C LEU A 542 -15.82 7.86 -15.83
N ASP A 543 -16.92 8.29 -16.45
CA ASP A 543 -18.23 7.75 -16.12
C ASP A 543 -18.33 6.28 -16.55
N SER A 544 -19.16 5.52 -15.83
CA SER A 544 -19.27 4.07 -16.05
C SER A 544 -19.80 3.70 -17.45
N GLN A 545 -20.57 4.59 -18.10
CA GLN A 545 -21.06 4.38 -19.45
C GLN A 545 -19.93 4.51 -20.48
N THR A 546 -19.16 5.61 -20.47
CA THR A 546 -18.01 5.79 -21.38
C THR A 546 -16.99 4.66 -21.26
N LEU A 547 -16.70 4.21 -20.04
CA LEU A 547 -15.77 3.10 -19.82
C LEU A 547 -16.34 1.76 -20.34
N LEU A 548 -17.63 1.50 -20.11
CA LEU A 548 -18.30 0.31 -20.64
C LEU A 548 -18.31 0.32 -22.18
N ASP A 549 -18.59 1.46 -22.80
CA ASP A 549 -18.59 1.60 -24.26
C ASP A 549 -17.19 1.39 -24.82
N ALA A 550 -16.14 1.87 -24.15
CA ALA A 550 -14.76 1.61 -24.52
C ALA A 550 -14.42 0.09 -24.49
N ILE A 551 -14.88 -0.62 -23.46
CA ILE A 551 -14.70 -2.07 -23.30
C ILE A 551 -15.45 -2.83 -24.41
N VAL A 552 -16.74 -2.55 -24.60
CA VAL A 552 -17.59 -3.19 -25.61
C VAL A 552 -17.05 -2.95 -27.02
N THR A 553 -16.54 -1.75 -27.28
CA THR A 553 -15.91 -1.39 -28.55
C THR A 553 -14.71 -2.28 -28.87
N GLU A 554 -13.80 -2.51 -27.93
CA GLU A 554 -12.63 -3.37 -28.18
C GLU A 554 -13.00 -4.85 -28.33
N VAL A 555 -14.02 -5.33 -27.61
CA VAL A 555 -14.55 -6.69 -27.84
C VAL A 555 -15.15 -6.82 -29.25
N ASN A 556 -15.90 -5.83 -29.72
CA ASN A 556 -16.52 -5.85 -31.05
C ASN A 556 -15.52 -5.66 -32.20
N LYS A 557 -14.39 -4.97 -31.96
CA LYS A 557 -13.28 -4.86 -32.92
C LYS A 557 -12.41 -6.11 -32.98
N SER A 558 -12.53 -7.02 -32.00
CA SER A 558 -11.73 -8.23 -31.96
C SER A 558 -12.14 -9.19 -33.08
N GLU A 559 -11.15 -9.86 -33.67
CA GLU A 559 -11.40 -10.93 -34.64
C GLU A 559 -12.30 -12.01 -34.04
N TYR A 560 -13.15 -12.64 -34.87
CA TYR A 560 -14.17 -13.60 -34.41
C TYR A 560 -13.58 -14.70 -33.50
N ASN A 561 -12.40 -15.21 -33.82
CA ASN A 561 -11.70 -16.24 -33.05
C ASN A 561 -11.19 -15.74 -31.68
N ASN A 562 -10.96 -14.44 -31.56
CA ASN A 562 -10.43 -13.79 -30.36
C ASN A 562 -11.53 -13.22 -29.45
N VAL A 563 -12.79 -13.15 -29.89
CA VAL A 563 -13.92 -12.66 -29.08
C VAL A 563 -14.02 -13.37 -27.71
N PRO A 564 -13.87 -14.71 -27.58
CA PRO A 564 -13.91 -15.38 -26.28
C PRO A 564 -12.78 -14.96 -25.33
N ILE A 565 -11.58 -14.67 -25.88
CA ILE A 565 -10.41 -14.16 -25.16
C ILE A 565 -10.67 -12.71 -24.74
N ALA A 566 -11.17 -11.87 -25.64
CA ALA A 566 -11.54 -10.49 -25.35
C ALA A 566 -12.55 -10.38 -24.21
N LEU A 567 -13.59 -11.22 -24.23
CA LEU A 567 -14.55 -11.31 -23.14
C LEU A 567 -13.91 -11.75 -21.82
N ASP A 568 -12.91 -12.64 -21.84
CA ASP A 568 -12.21 -13.09 -20.63
C ASP A 568 -11.32 -12.00 -20.03
N VAL A 569 -10.56 -11.30 -20.88
CA VAL A 569 -9.75 -10.12 -20.48
C VAL A 569 -10.64 -9.06 -19.83
N CYS A 570 -11.74 -8.69 -20.50
CA CYS A 570 -12.65 -7.65 -20.01
C CYS A 570 -13.38 -8.08 -18.73
N THR A 571 -13.79 -9.35 -18.62
CA THR A 571 -14.36 -9.90 -17.38
C THR A 571 -13.34 -9.80 -16.24
N SER A 572 -12.07 -10.15 -16.49
CA SER A 572 -11.01 -10.12 -15.48
C SER A 572 -10.67 -8.70 -15.02
N LEU A 573 -10.73 -7.71 -15.93
CA LEU A 573 -10.59 -6.29 -15.57
C LEU A 573 -11.72 -5.82 -14.65
N ILE A 574 -12.98 -6.12 -15.01
CA ILE A 574 -14.16 -5.70 -14.23
C ILE A 574 -14.21 -6.42 -12.87
N CYS A 575 -13.81 -7.70 -12.83
CA CYS A 575 -13.81 -8.53 -11.63
C CYS A 575 -12.49 -8.48 -10.83
N ALA A 576 -11.56 -7.59 -11.19
CA ALA A 576 -10.29 -7.40 -10.48
C ALA A 576 -10.52 -7.05 -8.99
N PRO A 577 -9.67 -7.49 -8.06
CA PRO A 577 -9.87 -7.19 -6.64
C PRO A 577 -9.79 -5.68 -6.41
N ALA A 578 -10.66 -5.16 -5.53
CA ALA A 578 -10.65 -3.77 -5.11
C ALA A 578 -10.71 -3.70 -3.58
N PRO A 579 -10.14 -2.65 -2.96
CA PRO A 579 -10.26 -2.43 -1.52
C PRO A 579 -11.74 -2.44 -1.08
N VAL A 580 -12.05 -3.27 -0.08
CA VAL A 580 -13.35 -3.27 0.60
C VAL A 580 -13.12 -2.72 2.01
N PRO A 581 -13.81 -1.64 2.42
CA PRO A 581 -13.70 -1.13 3.78
C PRO A 581 -14.16 -2.16 4.80
N MET A 582 -13.46 -2.27 5.94
CA MET A 582 -13.84 -3.17 7.05
C MET A 582 -15.28 -2.91 7.52
N GLY A 583 -15.67 -1.64 7.67
CA GLY A 583 -17.03 -1.26 8.08
C GLY A 583 -18.12 -1.56 7.03
N ALA A 584 -17.74 -1.94 5.81
CA ALA A 584 -18.65 -2.21 4.69
C ALA A 584 -18.83 -3.70 4.38
N GLN A 585 -18.25 -4.61 5.19
CA GLN A 585 -18.32 -6.06 4.99
C GLN A 585 -19.74 -6.63 4.89
N GLN A 586 -20.78 -5.85 5.25
CA GLN A 586 -22.19 -6.27 5.16
C GLN A 586 -23.05 -5.51 4.15
N ALA A 587 -22.62 -4.41 3.49
CA ALA A 587 -23.58 -3.60 2.71
C ALA A 587 -23.13 -2.84 1.45
N THR A 588 -21.83 -2.61 1.15
CA THR A 588 -21.49 -1.74 0.00
C THR A 588 -20.28 -2.16 -0.82
N HIS A 589 -20.36 -3.29 -1.52
CA HIS A 589 -19.44 -3.60 -2.63
C HIS A 589 -19.61 -2.64 -3.84
N TRP A 590 -20.64 -1.78 -3.80
CA TRP A 590 -21.11 -0.95 -4.92
C TRP A 590 -20.63 0.51 -4.90
N THR A 591 -20.05 0.99 -3.81
CA THR A 591 -19.67 2.41 -3.65
C THR A 591 -18.27 2.73 -4.18
N SER A 592 -17.40 1.72 -4.31
CA SER A 592 -16.08 1.91 -4.92
C SER A 592 -16.20 2.25 -6.41
N PRO A 593 -15.24 2.97 -7.01
CA PRO A 593 -15.24 3.29 -8.44
C PRO A 593 -15.42 2.04 -9.33
N LEU A 594 -14.74 0.94 -9.01
CA LEU A 594 -14.90 -0.34 -9.73
C LEU A 594 -16.26 -1.00 -9.42
N GLY A 595 -16.77 -0.84 -8.21
CA GLY A 595 -18.13 -1.27 -7.81
C GLY A 595 -19.22 -0.59 -8.63
N LYS A 596 -19.07 0.71 -8.94
CA LYS A 596 -19.98 1.45 -9.83
C LYS A 596 -19.99 0.87 -11.24
N LEU A 597 -18.81 0.57 -11.81
CA LEU A 597 -18.72 -0.09 -13.12
C LEU A 597 -19.41 -1.45 -13.12
N ARG A 598 -19.21 -2.28 -12.07
CA ARG A 598 -19.89 -3.58 -11.93
C ARG A 598 -21.40 -3.45 -11.87
N ALA A 599 -21.91 -2.48 -11.10
CA ALA A 599 -23.34 -2.19 -11.02
C ALA A 599 -23.88 -1.81 -12.40
N HIS A 600 -23.16 -0.94 -13.09
CA HIS A 600 -23.54 -0.44 -14.42
C HIS A 600 -23.58 -1.57 -15.45
N VAL A 601 -22.58 -2.44 -15.49
CA VAL A 601 -22.56 -3.64 -16.36
C VAL A 601 -23.76 -4.54 -16.10
N ARG A 602 -24.12 -4.75 -14.82
CA ARG A 602 -25.29 -5.57 -14.45
C ARG A 602 -26.59 -4.94 -14.94
N ILE A 603 -26.76 -3.62 -14.79
CA ILE A 603 -27.96 -2.91 -15.24
C ILE A 603 -28.04 -2.93 -16.77
N ALA A 604 -26.97 -2.51 -17.45
CA ALA A 604 -26.91 -2.44 -18.92
C ALA A 604 -27.12 -3.81 -19.61
N SER A 605 -26.70 -4.91 -18.98
CA SER A 605 -26.89 -6.27 -19.53
C SER A 605 -28.25 -6.89 -19.24
N SER A 606 -29.07 -6.28 -18.36
CA SER A 606 -30.39 -6.77 -17.98
C SER A 606 -31.54 -5.89 -18.47
N ASP A 607 -31.27 -4.66 -18.89
CA ASP A 607 -32.26 -3.76 -19.50
C ASP A 607 -32.61 -4.18 -20.93
N ALA A 608 -33.67 -4.98 -21.06
CA ALA A 608 -34.14 -5.48 -22.34
C ALA A 608 -34.53 -4.35 -23.31
N GLN A 609 -35.10 -3.24 -22.81
CA GLN A 609 -35.57 -2.15 -23.67
C GLN A 609 -34.39 -1.38 -24.26
N ALA A 610 -33.38 -1.08 -23.43
CA ALA A 610 -32.14 -0.45 -23.92
C ALA A 610 -31.39 -1.35 -24.91
N LEU A 611 -31.32 -2.66 -24.64
CA LEU A 611 -30.64 -3.62 -25.52
C LEU A 611 -31.29 -3.73 -26.91
N LEU A 612 -32.61 -3.59 -27.02
CA LEU A 612 -33.33 -3.59 -28.31
C LEU A 612 -33.00 -2.38 -29.18
N CYS A 613 -32.55 -1.27 -28.58
CA CYS A 613 -32.13 -0.07 -29.30
C CYS A 613 -30.68 -0.12 -29.81
N LEU A 614 -29.90 -1.13 -29.40
CA LEU A 614 -28.49 -1.26 -29.78
C LEU A 614 -28.31 -2.13 -31.03
N ALA A 615 -27.16 -1.98 -31.69
CA ALA A 615 -26.76 -2.91 -32.74
C ALA A 615 -26.63 -4.34 -32.17
N LYS A 616 -27.05 -5.35 -32.96
CA LYS A 616 -27.06 -6.76 -32.53
C LYS A 616 -25.74 -7.23 -31.89
N SER A 617 -24.61 -6.84 -32.48
CA SER A 617 -23.26 -7.19 -31.97
C SER A 617 -22.96 -6.56 -30.61
N GLN A 618 -23.34 -5.29 -30.42
CA GLN A 618 -23.17 -4.58 -29.15
C GLN A 618 -24.05 -5.19 -28.05
N ALA A 619 -25.32 -5.45 -28.36
CA ALA A 619 -26.25 -6.09 -27.42
C ALA A 619 -25.78 -7.50 -27.02
N GLU A 620 -25.31 -8.31 -27.96
CA GLU A 620 -24.78 -9.65 -27.68
C GLU A 620 -23.55 -9.58 -26.76
N THR A 621 -22.60 -8.68 -27.07
CA THR A 621 -21.39 -8.48 -26.28
C THR A 621 -21.72 -8.06 -24.84
N LEU A 622 -22.64 -7.12 -24.66
CA LEU A 622 -23.08 -6.66 -23.33
C LEU A 622 -23.70 -7.80 -22.50
N VAL A 623 -24.62 -8.57 -23.09
CA VAL A 623 -25.27 -9.70 -22.40
C VAL A 623 -24.24 -10.77 -22.02
N ARG A 624 -23.32 -11.11 -22.93
CA ARG A 624 -22.27 -12.11 -22.68
C ARG A 624 -21.30 -11.65 -21.61
N LEU A 625 -20.88 -10.39 -21.64
CA LEU A 625 -19.99 -9.79 -20.65
C LEU A 625 -20.68 -9.76 -19.27
N GLY A 626 -21.92 -9.26 -19.21
CA GLY A 626 -22.70 -9.17 -17.97
C GLY A 626 -22.90 -10.52 -17.29
N ARG A 627 -23.24 -11.57 -18.06
CA ARG A 627 -23.36 -12.94 -17.54
C ARG A 627 -22.04 -13.48 -16.98
N ARG A 628 -20.90 -13.21 -17.63
CA ARG A 628 -19.58 -13.65 -17.14
C ARG A 628 -19.17 -12.92 -15.87
N VAL A 629 -19.39 -11.60 -15.81
CA VAL A 629 -19.16 -10.79 -14.61
C VAL A 629 -20.03 -11.29 -13.46
N GLN A 630 -21.32 -11.53 -13.70
CA GLN A 630 -22.23 -12.04 -12.68
C GLN A 630 -21.79 -13.43 -12.17
N ALA A 631 -21.45 -14.36 -13.07
CA ALA A 631 -21.00 -15.70 -12.69
C ALA A 631 -19.74 -15.68 -11.82
N GLN A 632 -18.75 -14.86 -12.20
CA GLN A 632 -17.49 -14.72 -11.44
C GLN A 632 -17.75 -14.11 -10.05
N MET A 633 -18.63 -13.11 -9.96
CA MET A 633 -18.97 -12.44 -8.69
C MET A 633 -19.88 -13.28 -7.80
N SER A 634 -20.79 -14.09 -8.36
CA SER A 634 -21.69 -14.95 -7.58
C SER A 634 -20.98 -16.11 -6.92
N PHE A 635 -19.94 -16.67 -7.57
CA PHE A 635 -19.12 -17.73 -6.98
C PHE A 635 -18.49 -17.27 -5.66
N ALA A 636 -18.10 -15.99 -5.58
CA ALA A 636 -17.53 -15.42 -4.37
C ALA A 636 -18.51 -15.28 -3.20
N ALA A 637 -19.82 -15.30 -3.45
CA ALA A 637 -20.84 -15.23 -2.41
C ALA A 637 -21.30 -16.61 -1.91
N GLN A 638 -20.92 -17.71 -2.58
CA GLN A 638 -21.49 -19.05 -2.36
C GLN A 638 -20.53 -20.05 -1.68
N MET A 639 -19.25 -19.70 -1.50
CA MET A 639 -18.27 -20.56 -0.86
C MET A 639 -18.45 -20.57 0.68
N PRO A 640 -18.69 -21.72 1.33
CA PRO A 640 -18.56 -21.84 2.78
C PRO A 640 -17.09 -21.61 3.18
N ALA A 641 -16.86 -21.09 4.38
CA ALA A 641 -15.52 -20.92 4.91
C ALA A 641 -14.79 -22.27 4.90
N MET A 642 -13.79 -22.43 4.03
CA MET A 642 -12.88 -23.56 4.11
C MET A 642 -12.20 -23.48 5.48
N SER A 643 -12.20 -24.58 6.24
CA SER A 643 -11.43 -24.68 7.47
C SER A 643 -9.96 -24.53 7.12
N MET A 644 -9.40 -23.36 7.41
CA MET A 644 -7.97 -23.07 7.26
C MET A 644 -7.16 -23.73 8.37
#